data_AF-A0A7X7UGU0-F1
#
_entry.id   AF-A0A7X7UGU0-F1
#
_cell.length_a   1.000
_cell.length_b   1.000
_cell.length_c   1.000
_cell.angle_alpha   90.00
_cell.angle_beta   90.00
_cell.angle_gamma   90.00
#
_symmetry.space_group_name_H-M   'P 1'
#
loop_
_entity.id
_entity.type
_entity.pdbx_description
1 polymer ?
#
loop_
_entity_poly.entity_id
_entity_poly.type
_entity_poly.pdbx_seq_one_letter_code
_entity_poly.pdbx_strand_id
1 'polypeptide(L)'
;MVTVGRYPFERQESDHSPDRNPRLHADQLHLLKIQRTCVHDGPGIRTTVFFFGCGLRCAWCQNPEALSLKADDATGEFRSVDEIVEIITRDKDYYIKTGGGVTLSGGDPLLQDPATLIPLLKKLRKEKIHVAVETSLHVPWKNVEKLAPYISLFLVDLKIVGNDLLHKKYTHQTTGLIHGNIKKLLALKAKVKFRMVIVPGYNDADDHLRAAAKFLKSVGHRSLELLKYHSMYEEKARRLGIERESLHIGNDQALAAVKNAVRVFADQKIKAECYDLDAPRHKAVFTPRVYDIQKAIRESDHSLCFEVSRLKTAFYKKNGFDQPNPIHRAKRLAYVLQNKQVIVYPGELLVGNFTSKRRGAQVWEEHYGILLGSILHQIDTQEPVPFKCSREDKIDFYRNILPFWMKHCLLRKVYPTIHDFRLPLARISEMNTGFNNNLSAIAHFVVNYERILKYGTTGLIAEIEATQKEKPENNRDFYLGAIIGLKALETFAENYANSLAALSRKEADPIRRRELEEMAAICRWVPKNPARTYHEALQSMMFLHIAICIESYENAISPGRLDQILNPYYEKDKAAGLIDYEKAKELLALFILKLDESILANDGNTYMRFGRLFETMSIDQTITAGGLDKDGKDATNDLTYALLDICELQPYAANMTARIHPDSPPEYLDRLAEVYINGAPMPALYNDEIYLETLQKHYDTTLEDARNYAIIGCVEPNASDDHYGNTDCANMNVTLPFLQALKGEEDDLWNFGIPDQVEKIATKFIDFNFDGKDGGISQAVTANYHKVRDLFKKSRAAKPNPPADMNELLARFQRRLNHLATAILTDHQTIEKAIRENFTTPLASTLFKSCIERGKDVTEGGARFNSSGIQAVGITDVADSLHAIDEVVFKQQRYTLLEIIDAIEHDFVGENRPQIREALLAVPKFGQDESPAAVAWVNRTLQAYTDALKQVPNCPRNGIYAAGYYALNVNDIYGKKTPALPSGRLRGVPLANSVTPHYGMQFADLLSSLNSVAGVDFVEYAPNGTTVTFTIDAALFQGPGGVRNLASIFSTYFKKGGMQFQPNVINREILLDAYEHPEKYPYLLVRVAGYCAYFNDLSDDLKKIIINRTCYS
;
A
#
# COMPACT_ATOMS: atom_id res chain seq x y z
N MET A 1 21.36 7.23 -34.04
CA MET A 1 20.88 8.23 -35.02
C MET A 1 19.53 7.77 -35.54
N VAL A 2 18.45 8.25 -34.91
CA VAL A 2 17.06 8.01 -35.34
C VAL A 2 16.38 9.37 -35.28
N THR A 3 15.88 9.79 -36.43
CA THR A 3 15.36 11.11 -36.76
C THR A 3 13.99 11.32 -36.12
N VAL A 4 13.88 12.34 -35.25
CA VAL A 4 12.62 12.79 -34.65
C VAL A 4 11.83 13.56 -35.71
N GLY A 5 10.69 13.02 -36.12
CA GLY A 5 9.76 13.66 -37.05
C GLY A 5 9.13 14.91 -36.42
N ARG A 6 9.37 16.07 -37.04
CA ARG A 6 8.67 17.33 -36.77
C ARG A 6 7.34 17.33 -37.53
N TYR A 7 6.24 17.57 -36.83
CA TYR A 7 4.95 17.92 -37.45
C TYR A 7 5.00 19.37 -37.97
N PRO A 8 4.64 19.65 -39.23
CA PRO A 8 4.43 21.01 -39.69
C PRO A 8 2.97 21.44 -39.45
N PHE A 9 2.77 22.54 -38.73
CA PHE A 9 1.52 23.28 -38.75
C PHE A 9 1.49 24.14 -40.03
N GLU A 10 0.71 23.75 -41.02
CA GLU A 10 0.39 24.60 -42.16
C GLU A 10 -0.62 25.68 -41.73
N ARG A 11 -0.24 26.95 -41.94
CA ARG A 11 -1.14 28.11 -41.85
C ARG A 11 -2.07 28.09 -43.05
N GLN A 12 -3.38 27.92 -42.83
CA GLN A 12 -4.39 28.42 -43.76
C GLN A 12 -4.62 29.91 -43.47
N GLU A 13 -4.28 30.75 -44.44
CA GLU A 13 -4.73 32.13 -44.52
C GLU A 13 -6.24 32.14 -44.84
N SER A 14 -7.05 32.76 -43.99
CA SER A 14 -8.38 33.21 -44.37
C SER A 14 -8.75 34.54 -43.69
N ASP A 15 -8.92 35.51 -44.56
CA ASP A 15 -9.76 36.71 -44.54
C ASP A 15 -9.83 37.66 -43.33
N HIS A 16 -9.54 38.92 -43.65
CA HIS A 16 -9.69 40.09 -42.82
C HIS A 16 -11.15 40.37 -42.43
N SER A 17 -11.43 40.39 -41.13
CA SER A 17 -12.59 41.08 -40.56
C SER A 17 -12.15 41.88 -39.32
N PRO A 18 -12.22 43.23 -39.33
CA PRO A 18 -11.85 44.06 -38.20
C PRO A 18 -13.12 44.37 -37.39
N ASP A 19 -13.55 43.45 -36.53
CA ASP A 19 -14.47 43.79 -35.44
C ASP A 19 -14.37 42.78 -34.28
N ARG A 20 -13.45 43.04 -33.34
CA ARG A 20 -13.49 42.46 -32.00
C ARG A 20 -13.38 43.58 -30.96
N ASN A 21 -14.54 44.00 -30.52
CA ASN A 21 -14.82 44.84 -29.37
C ASN A 21 -14.26 44.21 -28.07
N PRO A 22 -13.33 44.82 -27.31
CA PRO A 22 -12.81 44.25 -26.08
C PRO A 22 -13.64 44.75 -24.89
N ARG A 23 -14.83 44.17 -24.68
CA ARG A 23 -15.36 44.06 -23.32
C ARG A 23 -14.70 42.83 -22.69
N LEU A 24 -13.49 43.01 -22.16
CA LEU A 24 -12.89 42.05 -21.23
C LEU A 24 -13.93 41.75 -20.14
N HIS A 25 -14.34 40.49 -20.04
CA HIS A 25 -15.30 40.03 -19.03
C HIS A 25 -14.73 40.35 -17.64
N ALA A 26 -15.38 41.26 -16.90
CA ALA A 26 -14.92 41.76 -15.60
C ALA A 26 -14.75 40.66 -14.51
N ASP A 27 -15.25 39.45 -14.77
CA ASP A 27 -15.30 38.33 -13.84
C ASP A 27 -14.34 37.17 -14.19
N GLN A 28 -13.44 37.36 -15.17
CA GLN A 28 -12.44 36.35 -15.57
C GLN A 28 -11.01 36.78 -15.23
N LEU A 29 -10.20 35.80 -14.81
CA LEU A 29 -8.77 35.96 -14.53
C LEU A 29 -7.96 35.15 -15.54
N HIS A 30 -6.92 35.77 -16.09
CA HIS A 30 -5.95 35.09 -16.96
C HIS A 30 -4.87 34.46 -16.09
N LEU A 31 -4.89 33.13 -15.99
CA LEU A 31 -4.03 32.35 -15.10
C LEU A 31 -3.06 31.50 -15.92
N LEU A 32 -1.86 31.31 -15.41
CA LEU A 32 -0.90 30.36 -15.96
C LEU A 32 -1.31 28.93 -15.62
N LYS A 33 -1.59 28.68 -14.34
CA LYS A 33 -2.08 27.40 -13.81
C LYS A 33 -2.58 27.55 -12.37
N ILE A 34 -3.32 26.55 -11.91
CA ILE A 34 -3.63 26.34 -10.48
C ILE A 34 -2.96 25.04 -10.07
N GLN A 35 -2.14 25.08 -9.02
CA GLN A 35 -1.45 23.90 -8.49
C GLN A 35 -1.96 23.63 -7.07
N ARG A 36 -2.49 22.43 -6.86
CA ARG A 36 -2.98 21.96 -5.55
C ARG A 36 -1.86 21.23 -4.81
N THR A 37 -2.03 21.00 -3.51
CA THR A 37 -1.06 20.26 -2.65
C THR A 37 0.33 20.92 -2.52
N CYS A 38 0.43 22.25 -2.55
CA CYS A 38 1.69 22.98 -2.37
C CYS A 38 2.06 23.13 -0.88
N VAL A 39 3.35 23.00 -0.54
CA VAL A 39 3.85 23.07 0.85
C VAL A 39 4.95 24.11 1.09
N HIS A 40 5.50 24.71 0.03
CA HIS A 40 6.61 25.68 0.13
C HIS A 40 6.14 27.15 0.04
N ASP A 41 4.90 27.38 -0.39
CA ASP A 41 4.36 28.71 -0.69
C ASP A 41 3.62 29.35 0.50
N GLY A 42 4.05 29.04 1.73
CA GLY A 42 3.46 29.52 2.97
C GLY A 42 3.23 28.41 3.99
N PRO A 43 2.59 28.71 5.13
CA PRO A 43 2.30 27.71 6.15
C PRO A 43 1.23 26.72 5.67
N GLY A 44 1.33 25.48 6.15
CA GLY A 44 0.36 24.40 5.91
C GLY A 44 0.31 23.94 4.45
N ILE A 45 -0.71 23.15 4.13
CA ILE A 45 -0.99 22.72 2.75
C ILE A 45 -1.76 23.82 2.02
N ARG A 46 -1.37 24.10 0.78
CA ARG A 46 -1.91 25.24 0.03
C ARG A 46 -2.25 24.89 -1.41
N THR A 47 -3.15 25.67 -1.99
CA THR A 47 -3.31 25.77 -3.44
C THR A 47 -2.67 27.05 -3.94
N THR A 48 -1.74 26.93 -4.88
CA THR A 48 -1.05 28.07 -5.49
C THR A 48 -1.69 28.43 -6.83
N VAL A 49 -2.14 29.68 -6.94
CA VAL A 49 -2.71 30.25 -8.18
C VAL A 49 -1.62 31.07 -8.86
N PHE A 50 -1.19 30.64 -10.04
CA PHE A 50 -0.08 31.25 -10.79
C PHE A 50 -0.59 32.31 -11.76
N PHE A 51 -0.15 33.55 -11.57
CA PHE A 51 -0.47 34.71 -12.42
C PHE A 51 0.69 35.06 -13.36
N PHE A 52 0.38 35.79 -14.41
CA PHE A 52 1.36 36.36 -15.34
C PHE A 52 1.89 37.73 -14.87
N GLY A 53 3.02 38.13 -15.43
CA GLY A 53 3.69 39.41 -15.23
C GLY A 53 4.58 39.47 -14.00
N CYS A 54 5.86 39.79 -14.18
CA CYS A 54 6.76 40.16 -13.10
C CYS A 54 7.55 41.42 -13.47
N GLY A 55 7.77 42.31 -12.50
CA GLY A 55 8.59 43.52 -12.71
C GLY A 55 10.10 43.23 -12.82
N LEU A 56 10.54 42.07 -12.36
CA LEU A 56 11.94 41.65 -12.35
C LEU A 56 12.28 40.70 -13.51
N ARG A 57 13.57 40.62 -13.85
CA ARG A 57 14.15 39.64 -14.79
C ARG A 57 15.31 38.92 -14.12
N CYS A 58 15.00 38.19 -13.04
CA CYS A 58 16.02 37.48 -12.26
C CYS A 58 16.74 36.44 -13.11
N ALA A 59 18.07 36.36 -12.99
CA ALA A 59 18.88 35.32 -13.65
C ALA A 59 18.45 33.90 -13.23
N TRP A 60 18.03 33.72 -11.97
CA TRP A 60 17.55 32.45 -11.38
C TRP A 60 16.01 32.33 -11.26
N CYS A 61 15.25 32.91 -12.19
CA CYS A 61 13.79 32.89 -12.12
C CYS A 61 13.23 31.46 -12.29
N GLN A 62 12.41 31.00 -11.33
CA GLN A 62 11.77 29.67 -11.36
C GLN A 62 10.52 29.59 -12.25
N ASN A 63 9.92 30.74 -12.57
CA ASN A 63 8.74 30.86 -13.44
C ASN A 63 9.01 31.80 -14.63
N PRO A 64 10.00 31.50 -15.51
CA PRO A 64 10.34 32.36 -16.63
C PRO A 64 9.16 32.57 -17.61
N GLU A 65 8.24 31.61 -17.70
CA GLU A 65 7.02 31.69 -18.51
C GLU A 65 6.01 32.70 -17.97
N ALA A 66 6.09 33.05 -16.69
CA ALA A 66 5.19 34.01 -16.06
C ALA A 66 5.66 35.47 -16.24
N LEU A 67 6.76 35.74 -16.96
CA LEU A 67 7.35 37.09 -17.02
C LEU A 67 6.61 38.08 -17.93
N SER A 68 5.92 37.60 -18.96
CA SER A 68 5.15 38.42 -19.90
C SER A 68 3.72 38.64 -19.40
N LEU A 69 3.19 39.85 -19.59
CA LEU A 69 1.77 40.18 -19.38
C LEU A 69 0.95 40.09 -20.68
N LYS A 70 1.60 39.87 -21.84
CA LYS A 70 0.91 39.82 -23.14
C LYS A 70 0.23 38.46 -23.32
N ALA A 71 -1.07 38.47 -23.62
CA ALA A 71 -1.88 37.27 -23.80
C ALA A 71 -1.49 36.46 -25.06
N ASP A 72 -1.00 37.13 -26.10
CA ASP A 72 -0.74 36.52 -27.42
C ASP A 72 0.49 35.58 -27.43
N ASP A 73 1.34 35.64 -26.39
CA ASP A 73 2.60 34.89 -26.28
C ASP A 73 2.54 33.75 -25.22
N ALA A 74 1.38 33.47 -24.61
CA ALA A 74 1.30 32.67 -23.38
C ALA A 74 0.33 31.46 -23.44
N THR A 75 0.76 30.33 -22.87
CA THR A 75 0.01 29.07 -22.71
C THR A 75 -1.00 29.10 -21.55
N GLY A 76 -1.66 30.24 -21.31
CA GLY A 76 -2.54 30.49 -20.16
C GLY A 76 -4.04 30.28 -20.45
N GLU A 77 -4.85 30.21 -19.40
CA GLU A 77 -6.30 30.02 -19.50
C GLU A 77 -7.07 31.14 -18.81
N PHE A 78 -8.15 31.59 -19.43
CA PHE A 78 -9.14 32.46 -18.78
C PHE A 78 -10.10 31.61 -17.97
N ARG A 79 -10.16 31.87 -16.66
CA ARG A 79 -11.08 31.19 -15.74
C ARG A 79 -11.92 32.19 -14.98
N SER A 80 -13.20 31.87 -14.79
CA SER A 80 -14.09 32.67 -13.96
C SER A 80 -13.68 32.59 -12.49
N VAL A 81 -14.01 33.63 -11.73
CA VAL A 81 -13.77 33.62 -10.28
C VAL A 81 -14.48 32.46 -9.57
N ASP A 82 -15.67 32.06 -10.05
CA ASP A 82 -16.41 30.94 -9.47
C ASP A 82 -15.71 29.60 -9.68
N GLU A 83 -15.23 29.31 -10.89
CA GLU A 83 -14.48 28.08 -11.18
C GLU A 83 -13.20 27.99 -10.32
N ILE A 84 -12.51 29.10 -10.13
CA ILE A 84 -11.30 29.14 -9.29
C ILE A 84 -11.64 28.83 -7.83
N VAL A 85 -12.71 29.44 -7.30
CA VAL A 85 -13.15 29.19 -5.93
C VAL A 85 -13.60 27.74 -5.76
N GLU A 86 -14.32 27.18 -6.73
CA GLU A 86 -14.75 25.78 -6.70
C GLU A 86 -13.55 24.85 -6.53
N ILE A 87 -12.54 24.95 -7.41
CA ILE A 87 -11.31 24.16 -7.35
C ILE A 87 -10.62 24.31 -5.98
N ILE A 88 -10.46 25.53 -5.51
CA ILE A 88 -9.80 25.82 -4.23
C ILE A 88 -10.55 25.18 -3.05
N THR A 89 -11.89 25.23 -3.06
CA THR A 89 -12.71 24.80 -1.91
C THR A 89 -12.74 23.28 -1.72
N ARG A 90 -12.38 22.48 -2.74
CA ARG A 90 -12.30 21.02 -2.61
C ARG A 90 -11.30 20.56 -1.55
N ASP A 91 -10.25 21.35 -1.34
CA ASP A 91 -9.18 21.06 -0.36
C ASP A 91 -9.33 21.82 0.97
N LYS A 92 -10.47 22.48 1.19
CA LYS A 92 -10.71 23.34 2.35
C LYS A 92 -10.45 22.65 3.69
N ASP A 93 -10.84 21.38 3.82
CA ASP A 93 -10.64 20.62 5.05
C ASP A 93 -9.15 20.44 5.40
N TYR A 94 -8.31 20.19 4.39
CA TYR A 94 -6.86 20.09 4.55
C TYR A 94 -6.25 21.44 4.95
N TYR A 95 -6.73 22.55 4.38
CA TYR A 95 -6.28 23.89 4.77
C TYR A 95 -6.60 24.18 6.23
N ILE A 96 -7.83 23.88 6.67
CA ILE A 96 -8.28 24.13 8.04
C ILE A 96 -7.42 23.35 9.03
N LYS A 97 -7.12 22.08 8.75
CA LYS A 97 -6.33 21.23 9.64
C LYS A 97 -4.86 21.66 9.75
N THR A 98 -4.28 22.13 8.64
CA THR A 98 -2.84 22.50 8.58
C THR A 98 -2.56 23.98 8.85
N GLY A 99 -3.58 24.83 8.97
CA GLY A 99 -3.38 26.30 8.93
C GLY A 99 -2.96 26.81 7.55
N GLY A 100 -3.29 26.03 6.52
CA GLY A 100 -2.98 26.21 5.11
C GLY A 100 -3.82 27.28 4.40
N GLY A 101 -4.04 27.13 3.09
CA GLY A 101 -4.96 27.99 2.33
C GLY A 101 -4.54 28.23 0.88
N VAL A 102 -4.64 29.46 0.41
CA VAL A 102 -4.32 29.82 -0.98
C VAL A 102 -3.10 30.71 -1.04
N THR A 103 -2.21 30.49 -2.00
CA THR A 103 -1.14 31.42 -2.31
C THR A 103 -1.31 31.97 -3.72
N LEU A 104 -1.26 33.28 -3.85
CA LEU A 104 -1.14 33.91 -5.17
C LEU A 104 0.35 34.03 -5.49
N SER A 105 0.79 33.47 -6.62
CA SER A 105 2.20 33.41 -7.04
C SER A 105 2.31 33.40 -8.59
N GLY A 106 3.40 32.87 -9.16
CA GLY A 106 3.76 32.88 -10.58
C GLY A 106 4.69 34.04 -10.89
N GLY A 107 4.13 35.08 -11.52
CA GLY A 107 4.71 36.42 -11.59
C GLY A 107 4.57 37.16 -10.25
N ASP A 108 4.45 38.48 -10.28
CA ASP A 108 4.08 39.28 -9.11
C ASP A 108 2.57 39.56 -9.15
N PRO A 109 1.74 38.84 -8.35
CA PRO A 109 0.28 38.92 -8.44
C PRO A 109 -0.28 40.32 -8.16
N LEU A 110 0.49 41.17 -7.48
CA LEU A 110 0.11 42.54 -7.19
C LEU A 110 0.21 43.48 -8.41
N LEU A 111 0.71 42.99 -9.56
CA LEU A 111 0.62 43.68 -10.85
C LEU A 111 -0.75 43.56 -11.51
N GLN A 112 -1.56 42.57 -11.12
CA GLN A 112 -2.90 42.37 -11.64
C GLN A 112 -3.82 43.55 -11.27
N ASP A 113 -4.84 43.81 -12.10
CA ASP A 113 -5.83 44.86 -11.80
C ASP A 113 -6.56 44.50 -10.49
N PRO A 114 -6.52 45.37 -9.46
CA PRO A 114 -7.29 45.13 -8.24
C PRO A 114 -8.79 44.90 -8.47
N ALA A 115 -9.37 45.50 -9.53
CA ALA A 115 -10.80 45.33 -9.83
C ALA A 115 -11.17 43.87 -10.15
N THR A 116 -10.29 43.11 -10.79
CA THR A 116 -10.53 41.71 -11.16
C THR A 116 -10.12 40.73 -10.05
N LEU A 117 -9.15 41.09 -9.20
CA LEU A 117 -8.67 40.21 -8.12
C LEU A 117 -9.49 40.31 -6.82
N ILE A 118 -10.05 41.49 -6.50
CA ILE A 118 -10.85 41.71 -5.28
C ILE A 118 -12.07 40.75 -5.17
N PRO A 119 -12.84 40.47 -6.25
CA PRO A 119 -13.93 39.50 -6.19
C PRO A 119 -13.49 38.12 -5.69
N LEU A 120 -12.38 37.58 -6.22
CA LEU A 120 -11.80 36.31 -5.76
C LEU A 120 -11.44 36.38 -4.28
N LEU A 121 -10.69 37.41 -3.87
CA LEU A 121 -10.25 37.57 -2.49
C LEU A 121 -11.42 37.70 -1.49
N LYS A 122 -12.51 38.38 -1.89
CA LYS A 122 -13.73 38.47 -1.08
C LYS A 122 -14.40 37.11 -0.91
N LYS A 123 -14.48 36.29 -1.96
CA LYS A 123 -15.05 34.94 -1.88
C LYS A 123 -14.18 34.02 -1.01
N LEU A 124 -12.86 34.03 -1.18
CA LEU A 124 -11.94 33.26 -0.34
C LEU A 124 -12.06 33.64 1.15
N ARG A 125 -12.19 34.94 1.45
CA ARG A 125 -12.45 35.41 2.83
C ARG A 125 -13.78 34.91 3.37
N LYS A 126 -14.85 34.92 2.56
CA LYS A 126 -16.17 34.39 2.96
C LYS A 126 -16.07 32.91 3.34
N GLU A 127 -15.27 32.16 2.59
CA GLU A 127 -14.96 30.76 2.86
C GLU A 127 -13.99 30.54 4.04
N LYS A 128 -13.51 31.62 4.67
CA LYS A 128 -12.52 31.62 5.76
C LYS A 128 -11.17 30.99 5.35
N ILE A 129 -10.81 31.10 4.07
CA ILE A 129 -9.55 30.59 3.54
C ILE A 129 -8.45 31.63 3.74
N HIS A 130 -7.34 31.22 4.34
CA HIS A 130 -6.18 32.08 4.57
C HIS A 130 -5.43 32.33 3.25
N VAL A 131 -5.26 33.59 2.89
CA VAL A 131 -4.63 34.00 1.61
C VAL A 131 -3.23 34.55 1.85
N ALA A 132 -2.23 33.93 1.23
CA ALA A 132 -0.87 34.43 1.14
C ALA A 132 -0.60 35.00 -0.26
N VAL A 133 0.32 35.95 -0.36
CA VAL A 133 0.81 36.47 -1.64
C VAL A 133 2.32 36.44 -1.64
N GLU A 134 2.90 35.79 -2.64
CA GLU A 134 4.31 35.88 -2.98
C GLU A 134 4.56 37.12 -3.84
N THR A 135 5.50 37.97 -3.42
CA THR A 135 5.76 39.21 -4.14
C THR A 135 7.20 39.68 -3.94
N SER A 136 7.74 40.33 -4.97
CA SER A 136 8.99 41.09 -4.89
C SER A 136 8.76 42.52 -4.38
N LEU A 137 7.50 42.96 -4.32
CA LEU A 137 7.05 44.33 -4.12
C LEU A 137 7.57 45.33 -5.17
N HIS A 138 8.10 44.86 -6.30
CA HIS A 138 8.38 45.70 -7.46
C HIS A 138 7.10 45.95 -8.28
N VAL A 139 6.12 46.61 -7.65
CA VAL A 139 4.76 46.82 -8.17
C VAL A 139 4.24 48.23 -7.83
N PRO A 140 3.22 48.74 -8.53
CA PRO A 140 2.59 50.01 -8.19
C PRO A 140 1.97 49.99 -6.78
N TRP A 141 2.33 50.95 -5.92
CA TRP A 141 1.82 51.02 -4.54
C TRP A 141 0.29 51.05 -4.46
N LYS A 142 -0.38 51.72 -5.41
CA LYS A 142 -1.85 51.80 -5.50
C LYS A 142 -2.52 50.42 -5.55
N ASN A 143 -1.87 49.42 -6.15
CA ASN A 143 -2.39 48.06 -6.18
C ASN A 143 -2.24 47.38 -4.82
N VAL A 144 -1.04 47.50 -4.22
CA VAL A 144 -0.75 46.96 -2.87
C VAL A 144 -1.72 47.51 -1.84
N GLU A 145 -1.94 48.82 -1.82
CA GLU A 145 -2.83 49.50 -0.87
C GLU A 145 -4.28 49.01 -0.98
N LYS A 146 -4.78 48.76 -2.20
CA LYS A 146 -6.14 48.26 -2.41
C LYS A 146 -6.31 46.78 -2.05
N LEU A 147 -5.28 45.96 -2.28
CA LEU A 147 -5.34 44.51 -2.08
C LEU A 147 -4.97 44.08 -0.66
N ALA A 148 -4.09 44.83 0.02
CA ALA A 148 -3.60 44.50 1.35
C ALA A 148 -4.68 44.23 2.41
N PRO A 149 -5.83 44.93 2.43
CA PRO A 149 -6.90 44.62 3.36
C PRO A 149 -7.44 43.20 3.25
N TYR A 150 -7.23 42.50 2.13
CA TYR A 150 -7.73 41.16 1.85
C TYR A 150 -6.68 40.04 2.03
N ILE A 151 -5.40 40.40 2.12
CA ILE A 151 -4.28 39.46 2.18
C ILE A 151 -3.92 39.18 3.64
N SER A 152 -3.78 37.90 3.99
CA SER A 152 -3.49 37.47 5.36
C SER A 152 -1.99 37.43 5.67
N LEU A 153 -1.16 37.14 4.65
CA LEU A 153 0.29 37.02 4.76
C LEU A 153 0.98 37.47 3.47
N PHE A 154 2.00 38.31 3.59
CA PHE A 154 2.88 38.67 2.48
C PHE A 154 4.19 37.88 2.60
N LEU A 155 4.48 37.06 1.60
CA LEU A 155 5.76 36.38 1.44
C LEU A 155 6.64 37.27 0.55
N VAL A 156 7.53 38.04 1.19
CA VAL A 156 8.32 39.08 0.51
C VAL A 156 9.70 38.54 0.18
N ASP A 157 9.97 38.38 -1.11
CA ASP A 157 11.26 37.87 -1.57
C ASP A 157 12.31 38.97 -1.66
N LEU A 158 13.38 38.80 -0.89
CA LEU A 158 14.60 39.55 -1.04
C LEU A 158 15.49 38.86 -2.09
N LYS A 159 16.09 39.66 -2.97
CA LYS A 159 16.98 39.18 -4.04
C LYS A 159 18.44 39.46 -3.68
N ILE A 160 18.94 40.65 -3.97
CA ILE A 160 20.27 41.14 -3.57
C ILE A 160 20.08 42.41 -2.73
N VAL A 161 20.57 42.42 -1.51
CA VAL A 161 20.42 43.55 -0.58
C VAL A 161 21.77 44.20 -0.33
N GLY A 162 21.82 45.54 -0.36
CA GLY A 162 23.03 46.31 -0.07
C GLY A 162 23.93 46.62 -1.27
N ASN A 163 23.63 46.11 -2.46
CA ASN A 163 24.35 46.42 -3.70
C ASN A 163 23.39 46.63 -4.88
N ASP A 164 23.02 47.88 -5.14
CA ASP A 164 22.06 48.25 -6.20
C ASP A 164 22.56 47.98 -7.62
N LEU A 165 23.87 48.09 -7.86
CA LEU A 165 24.46 47.78 -9.15
C LEU A 165 24.30 46.29 -9.46
N LEU A 166 24.59 45.43 -8.48
CA LEU A 166 24.46 43.98 -8.62
C LEU A 166 22.99 43.55 -8.70
N HIS A 167 22.12 44.16 -7.90
CA HIS A 167 20.67 43.94 -8.01
C HIS A 167 20.16 44.31 -9.41
N LYS A 168 20.54 45.47 -9.96
CA LYS A 168 20.17 45.88 -11.32
C LYS A 168 20.75 44.95 -12.38
N LYS A 169 22.00 44.50 -12.22
CA LYS A 169 22.64 43.55 -13.15
C LYS A 169 21.85 42.24 -13.26
N TYR A 170 21.44 41.65 -12.13
CA TYR A 170 20.84 40.31 -12.13
C TYR A 170 19.32 40.29 -12.12
N THR A 171 18.64 41.42 -11.87
CA THR A 171 17.16 41.51 -11.86
C THR A 171 16.61 42.53 -12.85
N HIS A 172 17.47 43.32 -13.49
CA HIS A 172 17.14 44.42 -14.41
C HIS A 172 16.41 45.60 -13.75
N GLN A 173 16.28 45.63 -12.42
CA GLN A 173 15.60 46.70 -11.67
C GLN A 173 16.44 47.19 -10.48
N THR A 174 16.16 48.41 -10.01
CA THR A 174 16.77 48.98 -8.79
C THR A 174 15.94 48.68 -7.54
N THR A 175 16.54 48.67 -6.35
CA THR A 175 15.84 48.32 -5.10
C THR A 175 14.92 49.41 -4.55
N GLY A 176 15.00 50.65 -5.04
CA GLY A 176 14.31 51.81 -4.47
C GLY A 176 12.79 51.65 -4.32
N LEU A 177 12.11 51.15 -5.36
CA LEU A 177 10.68 50.88 -5.32
C LEU A 177 10.32 49.79 -4.31
N ILE A 178 11.10 48.69 -4.29
CA ILE A 178 10.92 47.54 -3.41
C ILE A 178 11.03 47.98 -1.94
N HIS A 179 12.13 48.64 -1.57
CA HIS A 179 12.35 49.12 -0.21
C HIS A 179 11.29 50.15 0.22
N GLY A 180 10.88 51.04 -0.69
CA GLY A 180 9.80 51.99 -0.45
C GLY A 180 8.47 51.31 -0.15
N ASN A 181 8.11 50.30 -0.94
CA ASN A 181 6.89 49.52 -0.75
C ASN A 181 6.94 48.66 0.52
N ILE A 182 8.07 48.05 0.87
CA ILE A 182 8.24 47.31 2.13
C ILE A 182 7.95 48.21 3.33
N LYS A 183 8.55 49.42 3.38
CA LYS A 183 8.32 50.36 4.49
C LYS A 183 6.85 50.74 4.64
N LYS A 184 6.18 51.03 3.52
CA LYS A 184 4.76 51.38 3.51
C LYS A 184 3.87 50.18 3.89
N LEU A 185 4.20 48.98 3.43
CA LEU A 185 3.46 47.76 3.76
C LEU A 185 3.54 47.44 5.26
N LEU A 186 4.73 47.59 5.86
CA LEU A 186 4.93 47.43 7.30
C LEU A 186 4.21 48.52 8.11
N ALA A 187 4.13 49.75 7.58
CA ALA A 187 3.35 50.82 8.21
C ALA A 187 1.84 50.51 8.25
N LEU A 188 1.32 49.70 7.32
CA LEU A 188 -0.06 49.16 7.36
C LEU A 188 -0.25 48.04 8.39
N LYS A 189 0.80 47.66 9.15
CA LYS A 189 0.81 46.51 10.07
C LYS A 189 0.45 45.19 9.39
N ALA A 190 0.75 45.07 8.09
CA ALA A 190 0.58 43.82 7.37
C ALA A 190 1.51 42.74 7.93
N LYS A 191 1.05 41.49 7.97
CA LYS A 191 1.89 40.35 8.34
C LYS A 191 2.85 40.04 7.18
N VAL A 192 4.14 40.11 7.44
CA VAL A 192 5.19 39.87 6.44
C VAL A 192 6.09 38.73 6.91
N LYS A 193 6.34 37.76 6.03
CA LYS A 193 7.44 36.79 6.15
C LYS A 193 8.43 37.09 5.04
N PHE A 194 9.63 37.51 5.41
CA PHE A 194 10.69 37.71 4.43
C PHE A 194 11.23 36.34 3.99
N ARG A 195 11.56 36.23 2.71
CA ARG A 195 12.20 35.05 2.12
C ARG A 195 13.39 35.45 1.27
N MET A 196 14.37 34.57 1.13
CA MET A 196 15.52 34.81 0.26
C MET A 196 16.03 33.49 -0.30
N VAL A 197 16.04 33.37 -1.64
CA VAL A 197 16.71 32.26 -2.31
C VAL A 197 18.22 32.53 -2.28
N ILE A 198 19.01 31.60 -1.77
CA ILE A 198 20.47 31.70 -1.75
C ILE A 198 21.02 31.05 -3.02
N VAL A 199 21.67 31.86 -3.84
CA VAL A 199 22.19 31.50 -5.17
C VAL A 199 23.72 31.62 -5.15
N PRO A 200 24.45 30.49 -5.13
CA PRO A 200 25.91 30.46 -5.08
C PRO A 200 26.59 31.33 -6.14
N GLY A 201 27.45 32.26 -5.71
CA GLY A 201 28.19 33.18 -6.57
C GLY A 201 27.42 34.45 -6.99
N TYR A 202 26.16 34.59 -6.58
CA TYR A 202 25.30 35.74 -6.97
C TYR A 202 24.87 36.58 -5.77
N ASN A 203 24.39 35.96 -4.69
CA ASN A 203 23.88 36.68 -3.51
C ASN A 203 24.25 36.05 -2.16
N ASP A 204 25.15 35.06 -2.15
CA ASP A 204 25.58 34.28 -0.98
C ASP A 204 26.86 34.82 -0.31
N ALA A 205 27.44 35.89 -0.84
CA ALA A 205 28.62 36.54 -0.25
C ALA A 205 28.30 37.13 1.15
N ASP A 206 29.24 36.98 2.08
CA ASP A 206 29.09 37.37 3.49
C ASP A 206 28.68 38.84 3.68
N ASP A 207 29.17 39.75 2.84
CA ASP A 207 28.82 41.17 2.86
C ASP A 207 27.35 41.41 2.46
N HIS A 208 26.86 40.71 1.44
CA HIS A 208 25.45 40.74 1.00
C HIS A 208 24.51 40.17 2.08
N LEU A 209 24.88 39.05 2.68
CA LEU A 209 24.12 38.43 3.78
C LEU A 209 24.05 39.34 5.01
N ARG A 210 25.16 39.97 5.40
CA ARG A 210 25.20 40.96 6.49
C ARG A 210 24.39 42.21 6.15
N ALA A 211 24.39 42.66 4.90
CA ALA A 211 23.58 43.78 4.45
C ALA A 211 22.08 43.46 4.51
N ALA A 212 21.66 42.26 4.09
CA ALA A 212 20.30 41.76 4.24
C ALA A 212 19.89 41.69 5.72
N ALA A 213 20.76 41.17 6.60
CA ALA A 213 20.51 41.13 8.04
C ALA A 213 20.34 42.54 8.64
N LYS A 214 21.18 43.50 8.22
CA LYS A 214 21.08 44.91 8.63
C LYS A 214 19.77 45.54 8.16
N PHE A 215 19.36 45.25 6.93
CA PHE A 215 18.08 45.71 6.38
C PHE A 215 16.90 45.17 7.21
N LEU A 216 16.84 43.85 7.47
CA LEU A 216 15.79 43.23 8.28
C LEU A 216 15.67 43.88 9.66
N LYS A 217 16.81 44.11 10.34
CA LYS A 217 16.84 44.83 11.63
C LYS A 217 16.30 46.26 11.51
N SER A 218 16.65 46.96 10.43
CA SER A 218 16.20 48.35 10.21
C SER A 218 14.69 48.48 10.03
N VAL A 219 14.02 47.40 9.61
CA VAL A 219 12.56 47.31 9.49
C VAL A 219 11.92 46.52 10.63
N GLY A 220 12.65 46.32 11.73
CA GLY A 220 12.16 45.69 12.96
C GLY A 220 11.92 44.17 12.88
N HIS A 221 12.45 43.48 11.87
CA HIS A 221 12.30 42.04 11.70
C HIS A 221 13.56 41.28 12.10
N ARG A 222 13.38 40.10 12.71
CA ARG A 222 14.47 39.25 13.21
C ARG A 222 14.39 37.80 12.73
N SER A 223 13.61 37.53 11.70
CA SER A 223 13.53 36.22 11.06
C SER A 223 13.45 36.34 9.54
N LEU A 224 13.89 35.29 8.85
CA LEU A 224 13.93 35.16 7.40
C LEU A 224 13.83 33.67 7.06
N GLU A 225 13.09 33.33 6.01
CA GLU A 225 13.10 31.98 5.43
C GLU A 225 14.08 31.93 4.26
N LEU A 226 15.02 31.01 4.33
CA LEU A 226 16.00 30.75 3.29
C LEU A 226 15.55 29.60 2.43
N LEU A 227 15.60 29.82 1.12
CA LEU A 227 15.30 28.81 0.12
C LEU A 227 16.60 28.40 -0.57
N LYS A 228 16.84 27.10 -0.68
CA LYS A 228 17.95 26.58 -1.47
C LYS A 228 17.70 26.82 -2.95
N TYR A 229 18.75 27.15 -3.69
CA TYR A 229 18.69 27.22 -5.14
C TYR A 229 18.51 25.80 -5.74
N HIS A 230 17.60 25.70 -6.71
CA HIS A 230 17.39 24.49 -7.52
C HIS A 230 17.53 24.82 -9.01
N SER A 231 18.25 23.98 -9.75
CA SER A 231 18.48 24.12 -11.20
C SER A 231 17.28 23.68 -12.06
N MET A 232 16.17 23.24 -11.45
CA MET A 232 14.98 22.72 -12.16
C MET A 232 14.40 23.70 -13.20
N TYR A 233 14.54 25.01 -12.98
CA TYR A 233 14.07 25.99 -13.95
C TYR A 233 14.85 25.96 -15.28
N GLU A 234 16.10 25.50 -15.30
CA GLU A 234 16.91 25.42 -16.52
C GLU A 234 16.34 24.35 -17.46
N GLU A 235 15.95 23.21 -16.91
CA GLU A 235 15.27 22.15 -17.65
C GLU A 235 13.89 22.60 -18.12
N LYS A 236 13.14 23.26 -17.24
CA LYS A 236 11.84 23.86 -17.57
C LYS A 236 11.94 24.88 -18.70
N ALA A 237 12.93 25.78 -18.66
CA ALA A 237 13.18 26.76 -19.72
C ALA A 237 13.51 26.07 -21.05
N ARG A 238 14.34 25.01 -21.02
CA ARG A 238 14.66 24.21 -22.20
C ARG A 238 13.43 23.53 -22.79
N ARG A 239 12.55 22.96 -21.95
CA ARG A 239 11.28 22.34 -22.37
C ARG A 239 10.32 23.34 -23.01
N LEU A 240 10.33 24.58 -22.52
CA LEU A 240 9.49 25.67 -23.03
C LEU A 240 10.12 26.41 -24.22
N GLY A 241 11.31 26.02 -24.68
CA GLY A 241 12.02 26.69 -25.77
C GLY A 241 12.50 28.10 -25.42
N ILE A 242 12.63 28.43 -24.13
CA ILE A 242 13.10 29.73 -23.65
C ILE A 242 14.63 29.69 -23.56
N GLU A 243 15.32 30.46 -24.41
CA GLU A 243 16.78 30.59 -24.35
C GLU A 243 17.22 31.33 -23.08
N ARG A 244 18.01 30.66 -22.24
CA ARG A 244 18.66 31.23 -21.05
C ARG A 244 20.04 30.62 -20.84
N GLU A 245 20.95 31.43 -20.31
CA GLU A 245 22.27 30.99 -19.87
C GLU A 245 22.14 30.14 -18.59
N SER A 246 22.83 28.98 -18.54
CA SER A 246 22.90 28.13 -17.35
C SER A 246 23.78 28.78 -16.30
N LEU A 247 23.41 28.69 -15.02
CA LEU A 247 24.24 29.23 -13.94
C LEU A 247 25.32 28.24 -13.51
N HIS A 248 25.26 26.99 -13.98
CA HIS A 248 26.22 25.92 -13.67
C HIS A 248 26.43 25.67 -12.17
N ILE A 249 25.35 25.80 -11.38
CA ILE A 249 25.36 25.59 -9.92
C ILE A 249 24.87 24.18 -9.60
N GLY A 250 25.69 23.39 -8.91
CA GLY A 250 25.33 22.06 -8.41
C GLY A 250 24.58 22.07 -7.08
N ASN A 251 23.88 20.97 -6.75
CA ASN A 251 23.12 20.84 -5.49
C ASN A 251 24.03 20.96 -4.24
N ASP A 252 25.24 20.40 -4.27
CA ASP A 252 26.20 20.50 -3.15
C ASP A 252 26.66 21.94 -2.90
N GLN A 253 26.87 22.70 -3.99
CA GLN A 253 27.22 24.12 -3.91
C GLN A 253 26.05 24.93 -3.33
N ALA A 254 24.82 24.67 -3.78
CA ALA A 254 23.63 25.31 -3.25
C ALA A 254 23.44 25.00 -1.75
N LEU A 255 23.61 23.75 -1.35
CA LEU A 255 23.50 23.32 0.05
C LEU A 255 24.57 23.98 0.93
N ALA A 256 25.83 24.04 0.45
CA ALA A 256 26.92 24.69 1.17
C ALA A 256 26.67 26.20 1.35
N ALA A 257 26.19 26.88 0.32
CA ALA A 257 25.87 28.32 0.38
C ALA A 257 24.75 28.62 1.38
N VAL A 258 23.67 27.83 1.39
CA VAL A 258 22.57 28.01 2.35
C VAL A 258 23.03 27.72 3.78
N LYS A 259 23.85 26.67 4.00
CA LYS A 259 24.46 26.41 5.32
C LYS A 259 25.28 27.59 5.81
N ASN A 260 26.09 28.20 4.93
CA ASN A 260 26.83 29.42 5.27
C ASN A 260 25.88 30.58 5.60
N ALA A 261 24.83 30.79 4.79
CA ALA A 261 23.85 31.85 5.01
C ALA A 261 23.16 31.72 6.37
N VAL A 262 22.69 30.53 6.75
CA VAL A 262 22.09 30.27 8.07
C VAL A 262 23.06 30.67 9.18
N ARG A 263 24.33 30.26 9.11
CA ARG A 263 25.38 30.61 10.07
C ARG A 263 25.57 32.14 10.15
N VAL A 264 25.72 32.83 9.01
CA VAL A 264 25.95 34.28 8.97
C VAL A 264 24.75 35.05 9.54
N PHE A 265 23.51 34.64 9.24
CA PHE A 265 22.32 35.26 9.82
C PHE A 265 22.23 35.00 11.33
N ALA A 266 22.57 33.81 11.81
CA ALA A 266 22.62 33.47 13.22
C ALA A 266 23.64 34.36 13.98
N ASP A 267 24.84 34.57 13.42
CA ASP A 267 25.84 35.51 13.97
C ASP A 267 25.30 36.95 14.05
N GLN A 268 24.40 37.30 13.15
CA GLN A 268 23.70 38.59 13.14
C GLN A 268 22.45 38.61 14.03
N LYS A 269 22.14 37.56 14.81
CA LYS A 269 20.91 37.46 15.62
C LYS A 269 19.62 37.56 14.78
N ILE A 270 19.66 37.03 13.56
CA ILE A 270 18.49 36.80 12.70
C ILE A 270 18.22 35.29 12.70
N LYS A 271 16.98 34.89 13.03
CA LYS A 271 16.55 33.49 12.92
C LYS A 271 16.32 33.16 11.45
N ALA A 272 17.27 32.48 10.83
CA ALA A 272 17.11 31.93 9.48
C ALA A 272 16.49 30.53 9.57
N GLU A 273 15.32 30.34 8.98
CA GLU A 273 14.68 29.03 8.84
C GLU A 273 14.98 28.50 7.43
N CYS A 274 15.36 27.23 7.32
CA CYS A 274 15.59 26.58 6.04
C CYS A 274 15.17 25.11 6.13
N TYR A 275 14.09 24.73 5.46
CA TYR A 275 13.57 23.37 5.54
C TYR A 275 14.55 22.29 5.02
N ASP A 276 15.42 22.64 4.07
CA ASP A 276 16.50 21.75 3.61
C ASP A 276 17.56 21.45 4.70
N LEU A 277 17.60 22.25 5.78
CA LEU A 277 18.61 22.18 6.85
C LEU A 277 18.00 21.98 8.26
N ASP A 278 16.70 22.18 8.43
CA ASP A 278 16.06 22.31 9.75
C ASP A 278 15.62 20.96 10.37
N ALA A 279 16.18 20.77 11.58
CA ALA A 279 15.85 19.92 12.74
C ALA A 279 16.08 18.38 12.68
N PRO A 280 16.71 17.81 13.73
CA PRO A 280 16.76 16.37 13.94
C PRO A 280 15.35 15.82 14.14
N ARG A 281 14.99 14.83 13.34
CA ARG A 281 13.73 14.07 13.48
C ARG A 281 13.84 13.13 14.67
N HIS A 282 12.73 12.84 15.33
CA HIS A 282 12.69 11.71 16.25
C HIS A 282 13.02 10.45 15.45
N LYS A 283 14.02 9.69 15.90
CA LYS A 283 14.39 8.41 15.32
C LYS A 283 14.41 7.39 16.44
N ALA A 284 13.74 6.27 16.24
CA ALA A 284 13.69 5.23 17.24
C ALA A 284 15.09 4.66 17.48
N VAL A 285 15.44 4.50 18.76
CA VAL A 285 16.69 3.87 19.19
C VAL A 285 16.37 2.57 19.91
N PHE A 286 17.14 1.53 19.59
CA PHE A 286 17.02 0.20 20.17
C PHE A 286 18.31 -0.23 20.86
N THR A 287 18.23 -1.26 21.70
CA THR A 287 19.40 -1.83 22.36
C THR A 287 20.34 -2.49 21.33
N PRO A 288 21.65 -2.60 21.63
CA PRO A 288 22.58 -3.33 20.77
C PRO A 288 22.12 -4.75 20.43
N ARG A 289 21.51 -5.45 21.40
CA ARG A 289 20.94 -6.79 21.24
C ARG A 289 19.90 -6.87 20.12
N VAL A 290 19.00 -5.88 20.03
CA VAL A 290 17.96 -5.83 18.99
C VAL A 290 18.61 -5.67 17.61
N TYR A 291 19.58 -4.77 17.48
CA TYR A 291 20.30 -4.57 16.21
C TYR A 291 21.13 -5.81 15.82
N ASP A 292 21.79 -6.46 16.77
CA ASP A 292 22.56 -7.68 16.51
C ASP A 292 21.67 -8.83 16.04
N ILE A 293 20.49 -9.01 16.65
CA ILE A 293 19.52 -10.03 16.26
C ILE A 293 18.91 -9.73 14.89
N GLN A 294 18.54 -8.48 14.62
CA GLN A 294 18.05 -8.05 13.31
C GLN A 294 19.10 -8.33 12.23
N LYS A 295 20.35 -7.94 12.48
CA LYS A 295 21.47 -8.18 11.57
C LYS A 295 21.66 -9.67 11.32
N ALA A 296 21.66 -10.50 12.37
CA ALA A 296 21.79 -11.95 12.23
C ALA A 296 20.68 -12.59 11.38
N ILE A 297 19.44 -12.09 11.48
CA ILE A 297 18.32 -12.54 10.63
C ILE A 297 18.53 -12.09 9.17
N ARG A 298 18.85 -10.81 8.96
CA ARG A 298 19.06 -10.21 7.62
C ARG A 298 20.24 -10.81 6.86
N GLU A 299 21.29 -11.21 7.56
CA GLU A 299 22.48 -11.85 6.98
C GLU A 299 22.33 -13.37 6.81
N SER A 300 21.28 -13.98 7.36
CA SER A 300 21.01 -15.41 7.18
C SER A 300 20.50 -15.72 5.77
N ASP A 301 20.91 -16.83 5.18
CA ASP A 301 20.40 -17.27 3.87
C ASP A 301 18.88 -17.52 3.87
N HIS A 302 18.20 -17.20 2.77
CA HIS A 302 16.86 -17.73 2.50
C HIS A 302 16.97 -19.26 2.35
N SER A 303 16.42 -20.03 3.28
CA SER A 303 16.57 -21.49 3.29
C SER A 303 15.23 -22.22 3.17
N LEU A 304 15.22 -23.39 2.53
CA LEU A 304 14.07 -24.29 2.56
C LEU A 304 14.26 -25.34 3.67
N CYS A 305 13.27 -25.49 4.56
CA CYS A 305 13.34 -26.38 5.71
C CYS A 305 12.43 -27.61 5.54
N PHE A 306 13.04 -28.80 5.60
CA PHE A 306 12.34 -30.09 5.49
C PHE A 306 12.10 -30.79 6.83
N GLU A 307 12.51 -30.20 7.96
CA GLU A 307 12.41 -30.84 9.29
C GLU A 307 10.97 -31.26 9.60
N VAL A 308 10.04 -30.30 9.55
CA VAL A 308 8.62 -30.54 9.82
C VAL A 308 8.08 -31.56 8.81
N SER A 309 8.35 -31.38 7.53
CA SER A 309 7.93 -32.29 6.45
C SER A 309 8.34 -33.75 6.69
N ARG A 310 9.59 -33.97 7.14
CA ARG A 310 10.10 -35.30 7.52
C ARG A 310 9.35 -35.90 8.69
N LEU A 311 9.17 -35.12 9.75
CA LEU A 311 8.48 -35.58 10.96
C LEU A 311 7.01 -35.93 10.67
N LYS A 312 6.31 -35.07 9.90
CA LYS A 312 4.94 -35.33 9.43
C LYS A 312 4.89 -36.62 8.60
N THR A 313 5.78 -36.76 7.62
CA THR A 313 5.85 -37.97 6.76
C THR A 313 6.14 -39.24 7.55
N ALA A 314 7.09 -39.20 8.49
CA ALA A 314 7.45 -40.33 9.33
C ALA A 314 6.28 -40.76 10.22
N PHE A 315 5.55 -39.80 10.79
CA PHE A 315 4.36 -40.06 11.58
C PHE A 315 3.28 -40.79 10.77
N TYR A 316 2.90 -40.28 9.60
CA TYR A 316 1.83 -40.89 8.81
C TYR A 316 2.22 -42.24 8.21
N LYS A 317 3.48 -42.43 7.78
CA LYS A 317 3.97 -43.75 7.34
C LYS A 317 3.88 -44.80 8.43
N LYS A 318 4.09 -44.42 9.69
CA LYS A 318 4.03 -45.33 10.84
C LYS A 318 2.60 -45.60 11.31
N ASN A 319 1.72 -44.59 11.28
CA ASN A 319 0.43 -44.65 11.96
C ASN A 319 -0.79 -44.82 11.02
N GLY A 320 -0.60 -44.74 9.69
CA GLY A 320 -1.72 -44.86 8.73
C GLY A 320 -2.65 -43.65 8.74
N PHE A 321 -3.91 -43.82 8.32
CA PHE A 321 -4.96 -42.77 8.30
C PHE A 321 -6.29 -43.22 8.93
N ASP A 322 -6.29 -44.32 9.70
CA ASP A 322 -7.52 -44.97 10.19
C ASP A 322 -8.16 -44.29 11.40
N GLN A 323 -7.44 -43.37 12.07
CA GLN A 323 -7.94 -42.64 13.23
C GLN A 323 -8.86 -41.48 12.82
N PRO A 324 -9.83 -41.08 13.67
CA PRO A 324 -10.62 -39.89 13.45
C PRO A 324 -9.74 -38.66 13.22
N ASN A 325 -10.10 -37.86 12.22
CA ASN A 325 -9.24 -36.81 11.69
C ASN A 325 -8.77 -35.79 12.76
N PRO A 326 -9.63 -35.22 13.64
CA PRO A 326 -9.17 -34.32 14.71
C PRO A 326 -8.09 -34.94 15.62
N ILE A 327 -8.29 -36.19 16.05
CA ILE A 327 -7.32 -36.90 16.89
C ILE A 327 -6.02 -37.13 16.14
N HIS A 328 -6.12 -37.56 14.88
CA HIS A 328 -4.98 -37.93 14.07
C HIS A 328 -4.08 -36.73 13.75
N ARG A 329 -4.68 -35.58 13.41
CA ARG A 329 -4.00 -34.30 13.18
C ARG A 329 -3.31 -33.79 14.45
N ALA A 330 -3.99 -33.88 15.59
CA ALA A 330 -3.44 -33.45 16.87
C ALA A 330 -2.26 -34.33 17.32
N LYS A 331 -2.35 -35.66 17.17
CA LYS A 331 -1.23 -36.57 17.46
C LYS A 331 -0.03 -36.32 16.54
N ARG A 332 -0.30 -36.00 15.28
CA ARG A 332 0.73 -35.60 14.31
C ARG A 332 1.44 -34.32 14.76
N LEU A 333 0.69 -33.29 15.15
CA LEU A 333 1.26 -32.04 15.70
C LEU A 333 2.08 -32.34 16.96
N ALA A 334 1.56 -33.15 17.87
CA ALA A 334 2.26 -33.57 19.08
C ALA A 334 3.59 -34.25 18.78
N TYR A 335 3.60 -35.16 17.79
CA TYR A 335 4.82 -35.82 17.35
C TYR A 335 5.83 -34.81 16.79
N VAL A 336 5.40 -33.85 15.97
CA VAL A 336 6.30 -32.82 15.44
C VAL A 336 6.88 -31.97 16.57
N LEU A 337 6.05 -31.40 17.44
CA LEU A 337 6.51 -30.51 18.52
C LEU A 337 7.43 -31.23 19.53
N GLN A 338 7.21 -32.51 19.77
CA GLN A 338 8.06 -33.31 20.65
C GLN A 338 9.44 -33.61 20.06
N ASN A 339 9.55 -33.74 18.72
CA ASN A 339 10.76 -34.23 18.04
C ASN A 339 11.50 -33.16 17.24
N LYS A 340 10.93 -31.96 17.08
CA LYS A 340 11.56 -30.83 16.41
C LYS A 340 12.81 -30.39 17.19
N GLN A 341 13.85 -29.98 16.47
CA GLN A 341 15.07 -29.45 17.05
C GLN A 341 14.79 -28.17 17.83
N VAL A 342 15.26 -28.15 19.08
CA VAL A 342 15.26 -26.99 19.97
C VAL A 342 16.53 -26.19 19.72
N ILE A 343 16.38 -24.96 19.22
CA ILE A 343 17.49 -24.04 18.95
C ILE A 343 17.27 -22.78 19.79
N VAL A 344 18.31 -22.37 20.51
CA VAL A 344 18.37 -21.09 21.24
C VAL A 344 19.57 -20.33 20.66
N TYR A 345 19.30 -19.24 19.95
CA TYR A 345 20.36 -18.45 19.35
C TYR A 345 20.97 -17.46 20.35
N PRO A 346 22.21 -16.99 20.11
CA PRO A 346 22.87 -16.04 21.00
C PRO A 346 22.05 -14.76 21.20
N GLY A 347 22.04 -14.24 22.44
CA GLY A 347 21.38 -12.98 22.80
C GLY A 347 19.86 -13.05 22.95
N GLU A 348 19.19 -14.14 22.58
CA GLU A 348 17.72 -14.23 22.66
C GLU A 348 17.18 -14.15 24.08
N LEU A 349 16.08 -13.41 24.23
CA LEU A 349 15.25 -13.36 25.44
C LEU A 349 13.89 -14.06 25.25
N LEU A 350 13.50 -14.31 24.01
CA LEU A 350 12.31 -15.08 23.64
C LEU A 350 12.76 -16.24 22.76
N VAL A 351 12.39 -17.46 23.15
CA VAL A 351 12.82 -18.71 22.50
C VAL A 351 11.69 -19.39 21.75
N GLY A 352 12.04 -20.19 20.75
CA GLY A 352 11.10 -20.85 19.85
C GLY A 352 11.53 -20.65 18.40
N ASN A 353 12.08 -21.68 17.77
CA ASN A 353 12.44 -21.62 16.35
C ASN A 353 11.32 -22.19 15.45
N PHE A 354 10.83 -21.38 14.51
CA PHE A 354 9.85 -21.79 13.49
C PHE A 354 10.38 -22.97 12.66
N THR A 355 11.64 -22.89 12.22
CA THR A 355 12.30 -23.91 11.41
C THR A 355 13.66 -24.29 12.00
N SER A 356 14.34 -25.34 11.50
CA SER A 356 15.72 -25.64 11.90
C SER A 356 16.76 -24.71 11.26
N LYS A 357 16.30 -23.70 10.51
CA LYS A 357 17.10 -22.63 9.90
C LYS A 357 16.73 -21.30 10.56
N ARG A 358 17.69 -20.36 10.63
CA ARG A 358 17.43 -19.03 11.20
C ARG A 358 16.42 -18.23 10.39
N ARG A 359 16.48 -18.33 9.06
CA ARG A 359 15.49 -17.79 8.13
C ARG A 359 15.07 -18.90 7.18
N GLY A 360 13.87 -19.45 7.36
CA GLY A 360 13.47 -20.70 6.72
C GLY A 360 12.02 -20.75 6.28
N ALA A 361 11.79 -21.23 5.06
CA ALA A 361 10.46 -21.58 4.56
C ALA A 361 10.11 -23.02 4.90
N GLN A 362 8.89 -23.26 5.36
CA GLN A 362 8.40 -24.61 5.61
C GLN A 362 7.88 -25.26 4.33
N VAL A 363 8.07 -26.57 4.21
CA VAL A 363 7.49 -27.36 3.13
C VAL A 363 6.13 -27.90 3.59
N TRP A 364 5.09 -27.66 2.78
CA TRP A 364 3.70 -28.07 3.04
C TRP A 364 3.26 -29.24 2.18
N GLU A 365 3.95 -30.37 2.32
CA GLU A 365 3.76 -31.57 1.49
C GLU A 365 2.33 -32.14 1.53
N GLU A 366 1.61 -31.92 2.63
CA GLU A 366 0.24 -32.39 2.85
C GLU A 366 -0.82 -31.59 2.09
N HIS A 367 -0.50 -30.37 1.66
CA HIS A 367 -1.40 -29.51 0.89
C HIS A 367 -0.89 -29.36 -0.54
N TYR A 368 -0.19 -28.25 -0.81
CA TYR A 368 0.30 -27.86 -2.12
C TYR A 368 1.74 -28.32 -2.43
N GLY A 369 2.47 -28.77 -1.41
CA GLY A 369 3.90 -29.08 -1.49
C GLY A 369 4.28 -30.23 -2.42
N ILE A 370 3.33 -30.99 -2.97
CA ILE A 370 3.58 -31.93 -4.08
C ILE A 370 4.15 -31.22 -5.31
N LEU A 371 3.76 -29.96 -5.56
CA LEU A 371 4.22 -29.18 -6.71
C LEU A 371 5.67 -28.75 -6.57
N LEU A 372 6.21 -28.75 -5.35
CA LEU A 372 7.65 -28.60 -5.10
C LEU A 372 8.45 -29.64 -5.89
N GLY A 373 7.91 -30.84 -6.17
CA GLY A 373 8.55 -31.83 -7.02
C GLY A 373 8.93 -31.33 -8.43
N SER A 374 8.16 -30.41 -8.99
CA SER A 374 8.43 -29.83 -10.31
C SER A 374 9.50 -28.73 -10.30
N ILE A 375 9.81 -28.13 -9.14
CA ILE A 375 10.66 -26.94 -9.04
C ILE A 375 11.89 -27.13 -8.13
N LEU A 376 11.90 -28.12 -7.24
CA LEU A 376 12.93 -28.29 -6.21
C LEU A 376 14.35 -28.45 -6.78
N HIS A 377 14.46 -29.03 -7.98
CA HIS A 377 15.73 -29.22 -8.66
C HIS A 377 16.45 -27.90 -8.97
N GLN A 378 15.71 -26.80 -9.13
CA GLN A 378 16.21 -25.46 -9.51
C GLN A 378 15.98 -24.37 -8.45
N ILE A 379 15.50 -24.74 -7.26
CA ILE A 379 15.13 -23.77 -6.19
C ILE A 379 16.31 -22.89 -5.73
N ASP A 380 17.53 -23.40 -5.86
CA ASP A 380 18.80 -22.78 -5.46
C ASP A 380 19.31 -21.75 -6.48
N THR A 381 18.74 -21.73 -7.68
CA THR A 381 19.11 -20.81 -8.76
C THR A 381 17.90 -20.05 -9.31
N GLN A 382 16.74 -20.17 -8.67
CA GLN A 382 15.53 -19.49 -9.15
C GLN A 382 15.64 -17.97 -8.95
N GLU A 383 14.97 -17.24 -9.83
CA GLU A 383 14.80 -15.79 -9.74
C GLU A 383 13.36 -15.43 -9.35
N PRO A 384 13.12 -14.33 -8.61
CA PRO A 384 14.13 -13.34 -8.17
C PRO A 384 14.93 -13.78 -6.92
N VAL A 385 14.37 -14.66 -6.09
CA VAL A 385 14.99 -15.06 -4.81
C VAL A 385 15.30 -16.56 -4.78
N PRO A 386 16.59 -16.97 -4.68
CA PRO A 386 16.98 -18.37 -4.53
C PRO A 386 16.83 -18.85 -3.08
N PHE A 387 16.46 -20.12 -2.90
CA PHE A 387 16.45 -20.80 -1.61
C PHE A 387 17.61 -21.79 -1.49
N LYS A 388 18.38 -21.69 -0.40
CA LYS A 388 19.37 -22.70 -0.04
C LYS A 388 18.66 -24.01 0.32
N CYS A 389 19.08 -25.08 -0.35
CA CYS A 389 18.57 -26.43 -0.14
C CYS A 389 19.71 -27.43 -0.39
N SER A 390 19.99 -28.32 0.58
CA SER A 390 21.08 -29.28 0.46
C SER A 390 20.74 -30.39 -0.54
N ARG A 391 21.77 -31.01 -1.13
CA ARG A 391 21.57 -32.14 -2.07
C ARG A 391 20.91 -33.33 -1.36
N GLU A 392 21.24 -33.55 -0.10
CA GLU A 392 20.64 -34.57 0.75
C GLU A 392 19.15 -34.32 0.95
N ASP A 393 18.75 -33.07 1.26
CA ASP A 393 17.35 -32.68 1.38
C ASP A 393 16.58 -32.92 0.08
N LYS A 394 17.14 -32.53 -1.07
CA LYS A 394 16.55 -32.77 -2.39
C LYS A 394 16.32 -34.27 -2.64
N ILE A 395 17.33 -35.10 -2.40
CA ILE A 395 17.26 -36.56 -2.62
C ILE A 395 16.21 -37.20 -1.70
N ASP A 396 16.21 -36.83 -0.42
CA ASP A 396 15.25 -37.34 0.57
C ASP A 396 13.82 -36.95 0.19
N PHE A 397 13.59 -35.71 -0.25
CA PHE A 397 12.28 -35.29 -0.73
C PHE A 397 11.78 -36.16 -1.88
N TYR A 398 12.58 -36.31 -2.95
CA TYR A 398 12.18 -37.08 -4.13
C TYR A 398 12.00 -38.59 -3.84
N ARG A 399 12.78 -39.17 -2.92
CA ARG A 399 12.71 -40.61 -2.60
C ARG A 399 11.67 -40.94 -1.55
N ASN A 400 11.53 -40.13 -0.52
CA ASN A 400 10.79 -40.49 0.69
C ASN A 400 9.53 -39.67 0.92
N ILE A 401 9.54 -38.37 0.61
CA ILE A 401 8.43 -37.45 0.91
C ILE A 401 7.43 -37.40 -0.25
N LEU A 402 7.90 -37.02 -1.44
CA LEU A 402 7.05 -36.84 -2.62
C LEU A 402 6.23 -38.09 -2.96
N PRO A 403 6.79 -39.32 -3.06
CA PRO A 403 6.01 -40.50 -3.44
C PRO A 403 4.88 -40.86 -2.47
N PHE A 404 5.04 -40.53 -1.20
CA PHE A 404 4.01 -40.73 -0.18
C PHE A 404 2.90 -39.69 -0.38
N TRP A 405 3.24 -38.41 -0.40
CA TRP A 405 2.26 -37.32 -0.46
C TRP A 405 1.56 -37.17 -1.81
N MET A 406 2.16 -37.63 -2.91
CA MET A 406 1.46 -37.75 -4.20
C MET A 406 0.14 -38.51 -4.12
N LYS A 407 -0.02 -39.40 -3.13
CA LYS A 407 -1.23 -40.20 -2.91
C LYS A 407 -2.17 -39.62 -1.84
N HIS A 408 -1.70 -38.71 -1.00
CA HIS A 408 -2.39 -38.30 0.24
C HIS A 408 -2.61 -36.79 0.41
N CYS A 409 -1.99 -35.95 -0.43
CA CYS A 409 -2.11 -34.49 -0.34
C CYS A 409 -3.51 -33.97 -0.70
N LEU A 410 -3.79 -32.72 -0.32
CA LEU A 410 -5.05 -32.02 -0.63
C LEU A 410 -5.35 -32.02 -2.14
N LEU A 411 -4.34 -31.74 -2.98
CA LEU A 411 -4.51 -31.71 -4.43
C LEU A 411 -5.07 -33.04 -4.96
N ARG A 412 -4.59 -34.18 -4.45
CA ARG A 412 -5.06 -35.52 -4.83
C ARG A 412 -6.47 -35.82 -4.31
N LYS A 413 -6.84 -35.27 -3.16
CA LYS A 413 -8.19 -35.43 -2.57
C LYS A 413 -9.24 -34.62 -3.34
N VAL A 414 -8.87 -33.44 -3.85
CA VAL A 414 -9.75 -32.61 -4.70
C VAL A 414 -9.81 -33.14 -6.13
N TYR A 415 -8.66 -33.53 -6.71
CA TYR A 415 -8.54 -34.03 -8.09
C TYR A 415 -7.99 -35.46 -8.10
N PRO A 416 -8.86 -36.49 -8.00
CA PRO A 416 -8.44 -37.88 -7.84
C PRO A 416 -7.88 -38.51 -9.11
N THR A 417 -8.16 -37.97 -10.30
CA THR A 417 -7.61 -38.47 -11.57
C THR A 417 -6.85 -37.39 -12.33
N ILE A 418 -5.98 -37.81 -13.27
CA ILE A 418 -5.26 -36.87 -14.16
C ILE A 418 -6.24 -36.11 -15.05
N HIS A 419 -7.37 -36.74 -15.42
CA HIS A 419 -8.41 -36.09 -16.20
C HIS A 419 -9.02 -34.91 -15.43
N ASP A 420 -9.27 -35.08 -14.13
CA ASP A 420 -9.81 -34.04 -13.25
C ASP A 420 -8.82 -32.88 -13.05
N PHE A 421 -7.52 -33.17 -13.04
CA PHE A 421 -6.47 -32.16 -12.86
C PHE A 421 -6.20 -31.30 -14.10
N ARG A 422 -6.62 -31.73 -15.30
CA ARG A 422 -6.33 -31.03 -16.56
C ARG A 422 -6.98 -29.65 -16.64
N LEU A 423 -8.22 -29.50 -16.17
CA LEU A 423 -8.92 -28.21 -16.19
C LEU A 423 -8.27 -27.20 -15.21
N PRO A 424 -8.01 -27.55 -13.93
CA PRO A 424 -7.17 -26.74 -13.06
C PRO A 424 -5.83 -26.37 -13.69
N LEU A 425 -5.12 -27.33 -14.30
CA LEU A 425 -3.84 -27.07 -14.98
C LEU A 425 -3.98 -26.03 -16.10
N ALA A 426 -5.08 -26.06 -16.87
CA ALA A 426 -5.36 -25.06 -17.89
C ALA A 426 -5.65 -23.67 -17.29
N ARG A 427 -6.44 -23.59 -16.21
CA ARG A 427 -6.71 -22.34 -15.47
C ARG A 427 -5.41 -21.71 -14.96
N ILE A 428 -4.52 -22.53 -14.40
CA ILE A 428 -3.21 -22.14 -13.90
C ILE A 428 -2.28 -21.69 -15.04
N SER A 429 -2.35 -22.36 -16.19
CA SER A 429 -1.56 -22.01 -17.37
C SER A 429 -1.94 -20.63 -17.91
N GLU A 430 -3.25 -20.34 -17.95
CA GLU A 430 -3.78 -19.08 -18.47
C GLU A 430 -3.73 -17.93 -17.46
N MET A 431 -4.10 -18.16 -16.20
CA MET A 431 -3.97 -17.24 -15.07
C MET A 431 -4.36 -15.79 -15.39
N ASN A 432 -5.57 -15.59 -15.90
CA ASN A 432 -6.13 -14.28 -16.28
C ASN A 432 -7.54 -14.04 -15.72
N THR A 433 -8.33 -15.08 -15.46
CA THR A 433 -9.72 -14.97 -15.00
C THR A 433 -9.85 -14.94 -13.47
N GLY A 434 -9.04 -15.73 -12.76
CA GLY A 434 -9.12 -15.93 -11.30
C GLY A 434 -8.24 -17.09 -10.85
N PHE A 435 -8.10 -17.30 -9.53
CA PHE A 435 -7.53 -18.50 -8.91
C PHE A 435 -8.11 -18.73 -7.50
N ASN A 436 -7.87 -19.93 -6.96
CA ASN A 436 -8.27 -20.35 -5.61
C ASN A 436 -7.04 -20.59 -4.74
N ASN A 437 -6.93 -19.90 -3.60
CA ASN A 437 -5.79 -19.99 -2.68
C ASN A 437 -5.86 -21.18 -1.72
N ASN A 438 -7.07 -21.69 -1.46
CA ASN A 438 -7.31 -22.75 -0.47
C ASN A 438 -6.60 -24.08 -0.78
N LEU A 439 -6.03 -24.27 -1.98
CA LEU A 439 -5.20 -25.44 -2.26
C LEU A 439 -3.92 -25.48 -1.39
N SER A 440 -3.53 -24.36 -0.79
CA SER A 440 -2.44 -24.25 0.18
C SER A 440 -2.87 -24.61 1.61
N ALA A 441 -4.01 -24.12 2.06
CA ALA A 441 -4.83 -24.50 3.23
C ALA A 441 -5.84 -23.36 3.50
N ILE A 442 -6.64 -23.45 4.56
CA ILE A 442 -7.32 -22.29 5.16
C ILE A 442 -6.39 -21.73 6.25
N ALA A 443 -5.98 -20.48 6.10
CA ALA A 443 -5.22 -19.69 7.06
C ALA A 443 -5.92 -18.32 7.25
N HIS A 444 -5.18 -17.22 7.38
CA HIS A 444 -5.76 -15.86 7.44
C HIS A 444 -6.74 -15.66 8.60
N PHE A 445 -6.26 -15.75 9.84
CA PHE A 445 -7.08 -15.43 11.02
C PHE A 445 -6.27 -14.75 12.11
N VAL A 446 -6.98 -14.07 13.02
CA VAL A 446 -6.39 -13.46 14.22
C VAL A 446 -6.31 -14.47 15.34
N VAL A 447 -5.14 -14.57 15.96
CA VAL A 447 -4.93 -15.47 17.10
C VAL A 447 -5.49 -14.84 18.37
N ASN A 448 -6.49 -15.47 18.99
CA ASN A 448 -7.01 -15.02 20.28
C ASN A 448 -6.06 -15.43 21.42
N TYR A 449 -4.98 -14.65 21.59
CA TYR A 449 -3.99 -14.90 22.64
C TYR A 449 -4.53 -14.71 24.05
N GLU A 450 -5.55 -13.87 24.27
CA GLU A 450 -6.10 -13.63 25.60
C GLU A 450 -6.53 -14.92 26.30
N ARG A 451 -7.06 -15.89 25.54
CA ARG A 451 -7.45 -17.20 26.06
C ARG A 451 -6.26 -17.97 26.62
N ILE A 452 -5.15 -18.08 25.89
CA ILE A 452 -3.97 -18.81 26.38
C ILE A 452 -3.31 -18.07 27.54
N LEU A 453 -3.27 -16.73 27.49
CA LEU A 453 -2.66 -15.91 28.53
C LEU A 453 -3.43 -15.99 29.85
N LYS A 454 -4.77 -15.99 29.78
CA LYS A 454 -5.65 -15.99 30.95
C LYS A 454 -5.82 -17.37 31.59
N TYR A 455 -5.89 -18.43 30.79
CA TYR A 455 -6.24 -19.78 31.29
C TYR A 455 -5.05 -20.74 31.30
N GLY A 456 -4.03 -20.52 30.48
CA GLY A 456 -3.03 -21.53 30.13
C GLY A 456 -3.68 -22.76 29.46
N THR A 457 -2.86 -23.72 29.03
CA THR A 457 -3.38 -24.99 28.50
C THR A 457 -4.20 -25.75 29.55
N THR A 458 -3.80 -25.66 30.82
CA THR A 458 -4.50 -26.35 31.93
C THR A 458 -5.94 -25.88 32.07
N GLY A 459 -6.18 -24.57 32.04
CA GLY A 459 -7.54 -24.01 32.14
C GLY A 459 -8.38 -24.30 30.90
N LEU A 460 -7.78 -24.24 29.70
CA LEU A 460 -8.48 -24.60 28.46
C LEU A 460 -8.87 -26.08 28.41
N ILE A 461 -8.01 -26.99 28.89
CA ILE A 461 -8.34 -28.41 29.01
C ILE A 461 -9.53 -28.59 29.98
N ALA A 462 -9.52 -27.91 31.12
CA ALA A 462 -10.62 -27.99 32.10
C ALA A 462 -11.95 -27.48 31.51
N GLU A 463 -11.92 -26.40 30.72
CA GLU A 463 -13.08 -25.89 29.99
C GLU A 463 -13.64 -26.95 29.02
N ILE A 464 -12.77 -27.54 28.19
CA ILE A 464 -13.15 -28.58 27.23
C ILE A 464 -13.76 -29.80 27.95
N GLU A 465 -13.13 -30.28 29.02
CA GLU A 465 -13.62 -31.43 29.79
C GLU A 465 -14.96 -31.12 30.48
N ALA A 466 -15.17 -29.89 30.94
CA ALA A 466 -16.44 -29.47 31.52
C ALA A 466 -17.55 -29.43 30.45
N THR A 467 -17.29 -28.80 29.29
CA THR A 467 -18.25 -28.74 28.18
C THR A 467 -18.55 -30.13 27.62
N GLN A 468 -17.56 -31.02 27.55
CA GLN A 468 -17.77 -32.41 27.13
C GLN A 468 -18.71 -33.17 28.07
N LYS A 469 -18.66 -32.89 29.38
CA LYS A 469 -19.57 -33.48 30.38
C LYS A 469 -20.98 -32.89 30.29
N GLU A 470 -21.08 -31.59 30.06
CA GLU A 470 -22.35 -30.87 29.92
C GLU A 470 -23.10 -31.26 28.62
N LYS A 471 -22.36 -31.41 27.52
CA LYS A 471 -22.89 -31.70 26.17
C LYS A 471 -22.29 -33.00 25.61
N PRO A 472 -22.71 -34.18 26.11
CA PRO A 472 -22.16 -35.47 25.70
C PRO A 472 -22.44 -35.84 24.23
N GLU A 473 -23.40 -35.16 23.59
CA GLU A 473 -23.77 -35.28 22.17
C GLU A 473 -22.77 -34.62 21.21
N ASN A 474 -21.94 -33.71 21.70
CA ASN A 474 -20.92 -33.04 20.90
C ASN A 474 -19.81 -34.01 20.44
N ASN A 475 -19.07 -33.63 19.40
CA ASN A 475 -18.03 -34.48 18.81
C ASN A 475 -16.90 -34.75 19.83
N ARG A 476 -16.85 -35.97 20.37
CA ARG A 476 -15.84 -36.40 21.34
C ARG A 476 -14.44 -36.46 20.73
N ASP A 477 -14.33 -36.77 19.45
CA ASP A 477 -13.03 -36.86 18.76
C ASP A 477 -12.40 -35.48 18.60
N PHE A 478 -13.22 -34.46 18.35
CA PHE A 478 -12.78 -33.06 18.33
C PHE A 478 -12.19 -32.65 19.68
N TYR A 479 -12.93 -32.84 20.78
CA TYR A 479 -12.44 -32.50 22.12
C TYR A 479 -11.15 -33.23 22.50
N LEU A 480 -11.07 -34.53 22.18
CA LEU A 480 -9.84 -35.29 22.43
C LEU A 480 -8.67 -34.76 21.60
N GLY A 481 -8.89 -34.43 20.33
CA GLY A 481 -7.90 -33.78 19.47
C GLY A 481 -7.41 -32.45 20.07
N ALA A 482 -8.34 -31.59 20.51
CA ALA A 482 -8.03 -30.31 21.14
C ALA A 482 -7.15 -30.47 22.40
N ILE A 483 -7.51 -31.40 23.29
CA ILE A 483 -6.73 -31.70 24.50
C ILE A 483 -5.33 -32.21 24.16
N ILE A 484 -5.19 -33.05 23.13
CA ILE A 484 -3.87 -33.53 22.66
C ILE A 484 -3.02 -32.37 22.14
N GLY A 485 -3.60 -31.45 21.37
CA GLY A 485 -2.92 -30.25 20.88
C GLY A 485 -2.42 -29.36 22.02
N LEU A 486 -3.26 -29.11 23.04
CA LEU A 486 -2.88 -28.33 24.21
C LEU A 486 -1.74 -28.98 25.02
N LYS A 487 -1.78 -30.30 25.23
CA LYS A 487 -0.69 -31.04 25.91
C LYS A 487 0.61 -31.08 25.09
N ALA A 488 0.50 -31.11 23.77
CA ALA A 488 1.66 -31.02 22.89
C ALA A 488 2.38 -29.68 23.06
N LEU A 489 1.62 -28.59 23.23
CA LEU A 489 2.17 -27.27 23.47
C LEU A 489 2.92 -27.18 24.81
N GLU A 490 2.42 -27.82 25.87
CA GLU A 490 3.16 -27.95 27.14
C GLU A 490 4.49 -28.69 26.96
N THR A 491 4.48 -29.79 26.20
CA THR A 491 5.68 -30.59 25.93
C THR A 491 6.71 -29.78 25.14
N PHE A 492 6.25 -28.96 24.20
CA PHE A 492 7.12 -28.09 23.41
C PHE A 492 7.87 -27.10 24.32
N ALA A 493 7.17 -26.41 25.21
CA ALA A 493 7.78 -25.47 26.14
C ALA A 493 8.75 -26.16 27.12
N GLU A 494 8.40 -27.35 27.62
CA GLU A 494 9.26 -28.14 28.50
C GLU A 494 10.59 -28.56 27.82
N ASN A 495 10.57 -28.86 26.52
CA ASN A 495 11.78 -29.14 25.75
C ASN A 495 12.74 -27.93 25.73
N TYR A 496 12.22 -26.70 25.59
CA TYR A 496 13.02 -25.48 25.67
C TYR A 496 13.52 -25.21 27.08
N ALA A 497 12.67 -25.37 28.10
CA ALA A 497 13.08 -25.23 29.49
C ALA A 497 14.28 -26.11 29.85
N ASN A 498 14.26 -27.36 29.39
CA ASN A 498 15.34 -28.31 29.63
C ASN A 498 16.62 -27.94 28.86
N SER A 499 16.50 -27.48 27.61
CA SER A 499 17.64 -26.99 26.83
C SER A 499 18.28 -25.74 27.46
N LEU A 500 17.46 -24.76 27.85
CA LEU A 500 17.88 -23.53 28.52
C LEU A 500 18.58 -23.80 29.86
N ALA A 501 18.03 -24.71 30.68
CA ALA A 501 18.66 -25.12 31.93
C ALA A 501 19.98 -25.88 31.72
N ALA A 502 20.17 -26.54 30.58
CA ALA A 502 21.44 -27.17 30.22
C ALA A 502 22.46 -26.13 29.71
N LEU A 503 22.00 -25.12 28.95
CA LEU A 503 22.82 -24.00 28.49
C LEU A 503 23.30 -23.14 29.65
N SER A 504 22.42 -22.81 30.61
CA SER A 504 22.78 -21.97 31.76
C SER A 504 23.91 -22.56 32.61
N ARG A 505 23.94 -23.89 32.79
CA ARG A 505 25.01 -24.60 33.51
C ARG A 505 26.38 -24.49 32.85
N LYS A 506 26.42 -24.26 31.53
CA LYS A 506 27.64 -24.14 30.72
C LYS A 506 28.02 -22.69 30.44
N GLU A 507 27.14 -21.74 30.76
CA GLU A 507 27.36 -20.32 30.46
C GLU A 507 28.35 -19.70 31.45
N ALA A 508 29.36 -19.02 30.89
CA ALA A 508 30.44 -18.39 31.64
C ALA A 508 30.08 -16.95 32.03
N ASP A 509 29.33 -16.23 31.19
CA ASP A 509 28.88 -14.88 31.51
C ASP A 509 27.77 -14.92 32.58
N PRO A 510 27.98 -14.34 33.77
CA PRO A 510 26.97 -14.36 34.84
C PRO A 510 25.67 -13.65 34.45
N ILE A 511 25.70 -12.65 33.57
CA ILE A 511 24.49 -11.95 33.12
C ILE A 511 23.69 -12.88 32.20
N ARG A 512 24.32 -13.40 31.14
CA ARG A 512 23.67 -14.34 30.23
C ARG A 512 23.17 -15.60 30.94
N ARG A 513 23.93 -16.11 31.92
CA ARG A 513 23.50 -17.27 32.72
C ARG A 513 22.19 -17.00 33.45
N ARG A 514 22.04 -15.83 34.08
CA ARG A 514 20.80 -15.44 34.76
C ARG A 514 19.64 -15.32 33.78
N GLU A 515 19.86 -14.74 32.60
CA GLU A 515 18.83 -14.69 31.55
C GLU A 515 18.37 -16.09 31.12
N LEU A 516 19.31 -17.04 30.94
CA LEU A 516 19.00 -18.42 30.58
C LEU A 516 18.22 -19.15 31.69
N GLU A 517 18.57 -18.92 32.96
CA GLU A 517 17.85 -19.47 34.12
C GLU A 517 16.43 -18.91 34.22
N GLU A 518 16.27 -17.61 34.00
CA GLU A 518 14.97 -16.93 33.99
C GLU A 518 14.09 -17.45 32.85
N MET A 519 14.61 -17.49 31.62
CA MET A 519 13.89 -18.06 30.48
C MET A 519 13.51 -19.53 30.73
N ALA A 520 14.38 -20.33 31.33
CA ALA A 520 14.06 -21.72 31.68
C ALA A 520 12.89 -21.79 32.67
N ALA A 521 12.85 -20.90 33.67
CA ALA A 521 11.74 -20.81 34.61
C ALA A 521 10.43 -20.36 33.93
N ILE A 522 10.51 -19.38 33.02
CA ILE A 522 9.37 -18.92 32.22
C ILE A 522 8.82 -20.08 31.37
N CYS A 523 9.66 -20.79 30.61
CA CYS A 523 9.22 -21.90 29.75
C CYS A 523 8.65 -23.10 30.51
N ARG A 524 9.01 -23.30 31.80
CA ARG A 524 8.34 -24.29 32.66
C ARG A 524 6.95 -23.86 33.11
N TRP A 525 6.72 -22.55 33.19
CA TRP A 525 5.46 -21.99 33.66
C TRP A 525 4.45 -21.84 32.52
N VAL A 526 4.83 -21.12 31.45
CA VAL A 526 3.99 -20.88 30.27
C VAL A 526 4.36 -21.82 29.12
N PRO A 527 3.40 -22.26 28.31
CA PRO A 527 1.99 -21.86 28.27
C PRO A 527 1.07 -22.74 29.14
N LYS A 528 1.64 -23.60 30.00
CA LYS A 528 0.86 -24.52 30.83
C LYS A 528 -0.10 -23.81 31.78
N ASN A 529 0.40 -22.76 32.40
CA ASN A 529 -0.30 -21.93 33.38
C ASN A 529 -0.56 -20.52 32.81
N PRO A 530 -1.51 -19.76 33.38
CA PRO A 530 -1.72 -18.36 33.01
C PRO A 530 -0.45 -17.53 33.12
N ALA A 531 -0.23 -16.62 32.17
CA ALA A 531 0.90 -15.69 32.21
C ALA A 531 0.76 -14.74 33.42
N ARG A 532 1.87 -14.41 34.07
CA ARG A 532 1.89 -13.54 35.26
C ARG A 532 2.56 -12.21 35.01
N THR A 533 3.51 -12.19 34.07
CA THR A 533 4.36 -11.06 33.70
C THR A 533 4.29 -10.81 32.20
N TYR A 534 4.76 -9.65 31.76
CA TYR A 534 4.86 -9.25 30.35
C TYR A 534 5.77 -10.19 29.55
N HIS A 535 6.90 -10.62 30.13
CA HIS A 535 7.82 -11.57 29.50
C HIS A 535 7.19 -12.97 29.36
N GLU A 536 6.50 -13.44 30.39
CA GLU A 536 5.74 -14.69 30.32
C GLU A 536 4.64 -14.64 29.26
N ALA A 537 3.95 -13.50 29.11
CA ALA A 537 2.93 -13.34 28.09
C ALA A 537 3.52 -13.48 26.68
N LEU A 538 4.58 -12.73 26.36
CA LEU A 538 5.25 -12.82 25.05
C LEU A 538 5.80 -14.23 24.77
N GLN A 539 6.38 -14.90 25.76
CA GLN A 539 6.92 -16.25 25.58
C GLN A 539 5.81 -17.29 25.38
N SER A 540 4.68 -17.15 26.09
CA SER A 540 3.50 -17.99 25.90
C SER A 540 2.93 -17.84 24.49
N MET A 541 2.83 -16.60 24.02
CA MET A 541 2.37 -16.26 22.68
C MET A 541 3.30 -16.87 21.62
N MET A 542 4.63 -16.76 21.79
CA MET A 542 5.61 -17.31 20.85
C MET A 542 5.45 -18.82 20.66
N PHE A 543 5.31 -19.58 21.74
CA PHE A 543 5.11 -21.03 21.65
C PHE A 543 3.79 -21.38 20.95
N LEU A 544 2.70 -20.73 21.33
CA LEU A 544 1.39 -20.97 20.70
C LEU A 544 1.45 -20.65 19.21
N HIS A 545 2.03 -19.50 18.86
CA HIS A 545 2.09 -19.03 17.47
C HIS A 545 2.84 -20.02 16.57
N ILE A 546 4.02 -20.46 16.99
CA ILE A 546 4.81 -21.46 16.26
C ILE A 546 4.03 -22.77 16.11
N ALA A 547 3.33 -23.23 17.15
CA ALA A 547 2.55 -24.45 17.08
C ALA A 547 1.39 -24.36 16.08
N ILE A 548 0.69 -23.23 16.04
CA ILE A 548 -0.38 -22.98 15.09
C ILE A 548 0.17 -22.87 13.66
N CYS A 549 1.29 -22.17 13.45
CA CYS A 549 1.97 -22.11 12.15
C CYS A 549 2.52 -23.48 11.68
N ILE A 550 2.57 -24.51 12.54
CA ILE A 550 2.91 -25.89 12.15
C ILE A 550 1.65 -26.73 11.91
N GLU A 551 0.58 -26.48 12.67
CA GLU A 551 -0.72 -27.13 12.53
C GLU A 551 -1.40 -26.72 11.21
N SER A 552 -1.43 -25.42 10.97
CA SER A 552 -2.05 -24.69 9.85
C SER A 552 -0.98 -23.95 9.04
N TYR A 553 -1.30 -23.63 7.79
CA TYR A 553 -0.41 -22.88 6.90
C TYR A 553 -0.09 -21.49 7.50
N GLU A 554 1.20 -21.14 7.59
CA GLU A 554 1.75 -20.01 8.36
C GLU A 554 1.41 -18.62 7.81
N ASN A 555 0.82 -18.56 6.62
CA ASN A 555 0.46 -17.31 5.94
C ASN A 555 -0.68 -16.57 6.69
N ALA A 556 -0.42 -15.30 6.98
CA ALA A 556 -1.35 -14.33 7.57
C ALA A 556 -2.00 -14.75 8.90
N ILE A 557 -1.39 -15.67 9.64
CA ILE A 557 -1.76 -15.95 11.03
C ILE A 557 -1.32 -14.76 11.87
N SER A 558 -2.27 -13.88 12.20
CA SER A 558 -1.99 -12.51 12.62
C SER A 558 -2.11 -12.34 14.14
N PRO A 559 -1.14 -11.70 14.82
CA PRO A 559 -1.20 -11.48 16.26
C PRO A 559 -2.33 -10.60 16.79
N GLY A 560 -2.97 -9.79 15.93
CA GLY A 560 -4.09 -8.93 16.31
C GLY A 560 -3.65 -7.64 17.03
N ARG A 561 -4.50 -7.15 17.95
CA ARG A 561 -4.28 -5.89 18.71
C ARG A 561 -3.25 -6.06 19.82
N LEU A 562 -1.99 -6.18 19.44
CA LEU A 562 -0.91 -6.58 20.32
C LEU A 562 -0.66 -5.57 21.44
N ASP A 563 -0.86 -4.27 21.18
CA ASP A 563 -0.80 -3.22 22.19
C ASP A 563 -1.84 -3.44 23.29
N GLN A 564 -3.08 -3.78 22.94
CA GLN A 564 -4.16 -4.02 23.91
C GLN A 564 -4.00 -5.35 24.66
N ILE A 565 -3.64 -6.43 23.96
CA ILE A 565 -3.48 -7.78 24.54
C ILE A 565 -2.40 -7.78 25.63
N LEU A 566 -1.30 -7.04 25.41
CA LEU A 566 -0.16 -7.02 26.32
C LEU A 566 -0.22 -5.90 27.38
N ASN A 567 -1.00 -4.84 27.17
CA ASN A 567 -1.06 -3.68 28.07
C ASN A 567 -1.34 -4.05 29.54
N PRO A 568 -2.28 -4.97 29.87
CA PRO A 568 -2.54 -5.35 31.26
C PRO A 568 -1.32 -5.95 31.98
N TYR A 569 -0.46 -6.66 31.25
CA TYR A 569 0.78 -7.25 31.79
C TYR A 569 1.88 -6.20 31.92
N TYR A 570 2.01 -5.32 30.93
CA TYR A 570 2.98 -4.22 30.95
C TYR A 570 2.71 -3.25 32.09
N GLU A 571 1.48 -2.74 32.23
CA GLU A 571 1.13 -1.78 33.27
C GLU A 571 1.31 -2.36 34.68
N LYS A 572 0.95 -3.64 34.87
CA LYS A 572 1.16 -4.35 36.13
C LYS A 572 2.64 -4.47 36.47
N ASP A 573 3.48 -4.88 35.53
CA ASP A 573 4.91 -5.08 35.75
C ASP A 573 5.64 -3.74 35.92
N LYS A 574 5.24 -2.71 35.17
CA LYS A 574 5.74 -1.34 35.28
C LYS A 574 5.43 -0.76 36.66
N ALA A 575 4.19 -0.91 37.13
CA ALA A 575 3.78 -0.48 38.47
C ALA A 575 4.52 -1.24 39.59
N ALA A 576 4.88 -2.50 39.35
CA ALA A 576 5.68 -3.31 40.28
C ALA A 576 7.20 -3.03 40.19
N GLY A 577 7.65 -2.18 39.27
CA GLY A 577 9.08 -1.88 39.04
C GLY A 577 9.87 -3.06 38.45
N LEU A 578 9.19 -4.03 37.82
CA LEU A 578 9.81 -5.20 37.19
C LEU A 578 10.32 -4.90 35.79
N ILE A 579 9.68 -3.94 35.10
CA ILE A 579 10.02 -3.54 33.73
C ILE A 579 9.88 -2.02 33.57
N ASP A 580 10.68 -1.44 32.68
CA ASP A 580 10.52 -0.06 32.21
C ASP A 580 10.16 -0.05 30.71
N TYR A 581 9.91 1.15 30.17
CA TYR A 581 9.53 1.32 28.77
C TYR A 581 10.57 0.75 27.80
N GLU A 582 11.86 1.00 28.04
CA GLU A 582 12.93 0.54 27.15
C GLU A 582 13.07 -0.99 27.15
N LYS A 583 12.92 -1.62 28.32
CA LYS A 583 12.95 -3.08 28.43
C LYS A 583 11.71 -3.73 27.80
N ALA A 584 10.53 -3.12 27.95
CA ALA A 584 9.31 -3.58 27.29
C ALA A 584 9.42 -3.47 25.76
N LYS A 585 9.90 -2.32 25.25
CA LYS A 585 10.17 -2.10 23.83
C LYS A 585 11.21 -3.09 23.28
N GLU A 586 12.27 -3.41 24.05
CA GLU A 586 13.25 -4.45 23.67
C GLU A 586 12.56 -5.81 23.49
N LEU A 587 11.82 -6.29 24.49
CA LEU A 587 11.15 -7.59 24.42
C LEU A 587 10.12 -7.66 23.28
N LEU A 588 9.37 -6.58 23.06
CA LEU A 588 8.41 -6.49 21.97
C LEU A 588 9.09 -6.49 20.60
N ALA A 589 10.20 -5.76 20.44
CA ALA A 589 11.00 -5.77 19.22
C ALA A 589 11.55 -7.18 18.94
N LEU A 590 12.00 -7.90 19.97
CA LEU A 590 12.48 -9.28 19.82
C LEU A 590 11.36 -10.25 19.42
N PHE A 591 10.14 -10.07 19.93
CA PHE A 591 8.98 -10.84 19.51
C PHE A 591 8.67 -10.62 18.02
N ILE A 592 8.69 -9.36 17.57
CA ILE A 592 8.41 -9.01 16.17
C ILE A 592 9.51 -9.53 15.24
N LEU A 593 10.78 -9.32 15.58
CA LEU A 593 11.91 -9.83 14.79
C LEU A 593 11.93 -11.37 14.73
N LYS A 594 11.35 -12.06 15.72
CA LYS A 594 11.21 -13.52 15.67
C LYS A 594 10.30 -13.98 14.53
N LEU A 595 9.31 -13.19 14.16
CA LEU A 595 8.42 -13.51 13.03
C LEU A 595 9.18 -13.51 11.70
N ASP A 596 10.23 -12.68 11.56
CA ASP A 596 11.08 -12.59 10.36
C ASP A 596 11.93 -13.86 10.11
N GLU A 597 11.99 -14.78 11.08
CA GLU A 597 12.65 -16.08 10.91
C GLU A 597 11.87 -17.04 10.01
N SER A 598 10.58 -16.79 9.83
CA SER A 598 9.70 -17.58 8.97
C SER A 598 9.44 -16.82 7.67
N ILE A 599 9.72 -17.48 6.54
CA ILE A 599 9.55 -16.89 5.20
C ILE A 599 8.66 -17.79 4.36
N LEU A 600 7.99 -17.21 3.36
CA LEU A 600 7.11 -17.94 2.45
C LEU A 600 7.93 -18.63 1.34
N ALA A 601 7.65 -19.92 1.08
CA ALA A 601 8.24 -20.61 -0.07
C ALA A 601 7.52 -20.19 -1.35
N ASN A 602 8.22 -19.51 -2.28
CA ASN A 602 7.69 -19.18 -3.60
C ASN A 602 8.39 -20.00 -4.70
N ASP A 603 7.74 -20.12 -5.85
CA ASP A 603 8.26 -20.88 -7.01
C ASP A 603 8.88 -19.99 -8.10
N GLY A 604 9.17 -18.72 -7.79
CA GLY A 604 9.85 -17.78 -8.70
C GLY A 604 9.38 -17.83 -10.17
N ASN A 605 10.33 -17.74 -11.09
CA ASN A 605 10.11 -17.84 -12.55
C ASN A 605 10.09 -19.31 -13.07
N THR A 606 9.27 -20.18 -12.48
CA THR A 606 9.13 -21.58 -12.95
C THR A 606 8.12 -21.75 -14.10
N TYR A 607 7.99 -22.98 -14.63
CA TYR A 607 6.98 -23.32 -15.65
C TYR A 607 5.55 -23.06 -15.15
N MET A 608 5.29 -23.42 -13.90
CA MET A 608 3.95 -23.35 -13.31
C MET A 608 3.61 -21.96 -12.74
N ARG A 609 4.62 -21.18 -12.29
CA ARG A 609 4.50 -19.79 -11.78
C ARG A 609 3.41 -19.58 -10.72
N PHE A 610 3.19 -20.55 -9.84
CA PHE A 610 2.23 -20.46 -8.73
C PHE A 610 2.56 -19.37 -7.72
N GLY A 611 3.82 -19.26 -7.34
CA GLY A 611 4.39 -18.29 -6.39
C GLY A 611 4.74 -16.95 -7.04
N ARG A 612 4.76 -16.81 -8.37
CA ARG A 612 4.84 -15.47 -8.99
C ARG A 612 3.55 -14.65 -8.77
N LEU A 613 2.47 -15.28 -8.33
CA LEU A 613 1.26 -14.57 -7.87
C LEU A 613 1.52 -13.66 -6.68
N PHE A 614 2.58 -13.93 -5.90
CA PHE A 614 2.99 -13.15 -4.73
C PHE A 614 4.51 -13.01 -4.74
N GLU A 615 5.02 -11.90 -5.29
CA GLU A 615 6.46 -11.58 -5.25
C GLU A 615 6.86 -11.05 -3.86
N THR A 616 6.64 -11.90 -2.84
CA THR A 616 6.97 -11.67 -1.45
C THR A 616 7.59 -12.93 -0.84
N MET A 617 8.49 -12.75 0.11
CA MET A 617 8.95 -13.81 1.02
C MET A 617 8.35 -13.62 2.42
N SER A 618 7.58 -12.55 2.63
CA SER A 618 6.85 -12.32 3.87
C SER A 618 5.71 -13.33 3.99
N ILE A 619 5.41 -13.71 5.22
CA ILE A 619 4.21 -14.49 5.58
C ILE A 619 3.06 -13.60 6.04
N ASP A 620 3.22 -12.28 5.92
CA ASP A 620 2.21 -11.21 6.07
C ASP A 620 1.40 -11.30 7.37
N GLN A 621 2.09 -11.50 8.49
CA GLN A 621 1.45 -11.57 9.80
C GLN A 621 1.16 -10.17 10.33
N THR A 622 -0.13 -9.83 10.47
CA THR A 622 -0.53 -8.47 10.79
C THR A 622 -0.57 -8.19 12.28
N ILE A 623 0.05 -7.08 12.68
CA ILE A 623 0.02 -6.53 14.03
C ILE A 623 -0.78 -5.22 13.99
N THR A 624 -1.82 -5.12 14.80
CA THR A 624 -2.68 -3.94 14.90
C THR A 624 -2.41 -3.18 16.19
N ALA A 625 -2.40 -1.84 16.08
CA ALA A 625 -2.20 -0.92 17.20
C ALA A 625 -3.11 0.31 17.10
N GLY A 626 -3.36 0.99 18.22
CA GLY A 626 -4.18 2.20 18.30
C GLY A 626 -5.67 1.93 18.09
N GLY A 627 -6.44 2.96 17.74
CA GLY A 627 -7.89 2.88 17.56
C GLY A 627 -8.66 3.00 18.87
N LEU A 628 -9.91 2.53 18.87
CA LEU A 628 -10.80 2.61 20.04
C LEU A 628 -10.71 1.39 20.97
N ASP A 629 -10.94 1.60 22.26
CA ASP A 629 -11.18 0.53 23.23
C ASP A 629 -12.63 0.04 23.16
N LYS A 630 -12.98 -0.96 23.97
CA LYS A 630 -14.35 -1.50 24.05
C LYS A 630 -15.40 -0.45 24.43
N ASP A 631 -15.03 0.55 25.23
CA ASP A 631 -15.92 1.60 25.72
C ASP A 631 -16.07 2.73 24.68
N GLY A 632 -15.25 2.73 23.63
CA GLY A 632 -15.26 3.72 22.56
C GLY A 632 -14.39 4.94 22.86
N LYS A 633 -13.37 4.80 23.73
CA LYS A 633 -12.34 5.80 23.97
C LYS A 633 -11.08 5.48 23.17
N ASP A 634 -10.23 6.46 22.96
CA ASP A 634 -8.90 6.23 22.37
C ASP A 634 -8.13 5.19 23.20
N ALA A 635 -7.54 4.20 22.51
CA ALA A 635 -6.81 3.09 23.10
C ALA A 635 -5.29 3.24 22.98
N THR A 636 -4.80 4.40 22.54
CA THR A 636 -3.37 4.66 22.39
C THR A 636 -2.69 4.58 23.75
N ASN A 637 -1.63 3.77 23.86
CA ASN A 637 -0.85 3.57 25.08
C ASN A 637 0.65 3.46 24.79
N ASP A 638 1.48 3.28 25.83
CA ASP A 638 2.94 3.14 25.69
C ASP A 638 3.34 2.06 24.69
N LEU A 639 2.65 0.91 24.67
CA LEU A 639 2.94 -0.16 23.74
C LEU A 639 2.55 0.18 22.30
N THR A 640 1.51 1.01 22.10
CA THR A 640 1.18 1.58 20.79
C THR A 640 2.39 2.37 20.25
N TYR A 641 3.00 3.25 21.05
CA TYR A 641 4.19 4.01 20.64
C TYR A 641 5.42 3.11 20.44
N ALA A 642 5.60 2.08 21.28
CA ALA A 642 6.68 1.11 21.09
C ALA A 642 6.54 0.34 19.76
N LEU A 643 5.32 -0.01 19.34
CA LEU A 643 5.07 -0.62 18.04
C LEU A 643 5.37 0.35 16.88
N LEU A 644 5.04 1.64 17.01
CA LEU A 644 5.40 2.66 16.02
C LEU A 644 6.91 2.83 15.91
N ASP A 645 7.64 2.79 17.02
CA ASP A 645 9.10 2.80 17.01
C ASP A 645 9.64 1.58 16.26
N ILE A 646 9.09 0.39 16.51
CA ILE A 646 9.52 -0.86 15.86
C ILE A 646 9.29 -0.84 14.35
N CYS A 647 8.34 -0.06 13.82
CA CYS A 647 8.22 0.15 12.37
C CYS A 647 9.51 0.67 11.73
N GLU A 648 10.33 1.46 12.45
CA GLU A 648 11.61 1.98 11.96
C GLU A 648 12.72 0.90 11.92
N LEU A 649 12.53 -0.25 12.59
CA LEU A 649 13.36 -1.43 12.35
C LEU A 649 13.06 -2.05 10.98
N GLN A 650 11.93 -1.72 10.35
CA GLN A 650 11.48 -2.30 9.08
C GLN A 650 11.46 -3.84 9.16
N PRO A 651 10.65 -4.42 10.07
CA PRO A 651 10.47 -5.87 10.12
C PRO A 651 9.91 -6.37 8.78
N TYR A 652 10.29 -7.59 8.43
CA TYR A 652 10.02 -8.14 7.10
C TYR A 652 8.72 -8.93 7.03
N ALA A 653 8.49 -9.85 7.97
CA ALA A 653 7.34 -10.75 8.01
C ALA A 653 6.13 -10.14 8.72
N ALA A 654 6.35 -9.15 9.59
CA ALA A 654 5.31 -8.45 10.30
C ALA A 654 4.75 -7.30 9.46
N ASN A 655 3.44 -7.34 9.17
CA ASN A 655 2.73 -6.22 8.59
C ASN A 655 2.18 -5.33 9.70
N MET A 656 2.81 -4.18 9.93
CA MET A 656 2.41 -3.26 10.99
C MET A 656 1.20 -2.41 10.55
N THR A 657 0.20 -2.29 11.41
CA THR A 657 -1.04 -1.55 11.15
C THR A 657 -1.43 -0.65 12.32
N ALA A 658 -2.03 0.49 11.99
CA ALA A 658 -2.42 1.53 12.92
C ALA A 658 -3.86 1.98 12.64
N ARG A 659 -4.69 1.93 13.68
CA ARG A 659 -6.08 2.37 13.65
C ARG A 659 -6.18 3.84 14.02
N ILE A 660 -7.05 4.57 13.34
CA ILE A 660 -7.26 6.02 13.50
C ILE A 660 -8.76 6.30 13.58
N HIS A 661 -9.14 7.17 14.52
CA HIS A 661 -10.49 7.70 14.68
C HIS A 661 -10.44 9.25 14.76
N PRO A 662 -11.58 9.97 14.67
CA PRO A 662 -11.59 11.44 14.63
C PRO A 662 -10.92 12.13 15.82
N ASP A 663 -10.97 11.49 16.99
CA ASP A 663 -10.44 11.98 18.26
C ASP A 663 -9.04 11.41 18.58
N SER A 664 -8.37 10.75 17.63
CA SER A 664 -7.03 10.22 17.85
C SER A 664 -6.05 11.32 18.28
N PRO A 665 -5.15 11.07 19.26
CA PRO A 665 -4.25 12.08 19.80
C PRO A 665 -3.37 12.72 18.70
N PRO A 666 -3.15 14.05 18.73
CA PRO A 666 -2.25 14.70 17.78
C PRO A 666 -0.83 14.13 17.80
N GLU A 667 -0.31 13.77 18.98
CA GLU A 667 1.03 13.20 19.15
C GLU A 667 1.16 11.82 18.48
N TYR A 668 0.09 11.01 18.49
CA TYR A 668 0.03 9.74 17.77
C TYR A 668 0.03 9.94 16.26
N LEU A 669 -0.76 10.90 15.74
CA LEU A 669 -0.79 11.23 14.32
C LEU A 669 0.55 11.80 13.82
N ASP A 670 1.19 12.66 14.61
CA ASP A 670 2.51 13.20 14.31
C ASP A 670 3.56 12.08 14.29
N ARG A 671 3.53 11.16 15.27
CA ARG A 671 4.45 10.00 15.28
C ARG A 671 4.26 9.10 14.05
N LEU A 672 3.02 8.81 13.66
CA LEU A 672 2.73 8.05 12.43
C LEU A 672 3.35 8.71 11.19
N ALA A 673 3.21 10.03 11.06
CA ALA A 673 3.81 10.78 9.96
C ALA A 673 5.35 10.75 10.00
N GLU A 674 5.95 10.87 11.19
CA GLU A 674 7.41 10.79 11.36
C GLU A 674 7.98 9.43 10.93
N VAL A 675 7.34 8.32 11.31
CA VAL A 675 7.76 6.96 10.90
C VAL A 675 7.86 6.87 9.37
N TYR A 676 6.85 7.37 8.65
CA TYR A 676 6.84 7.41 7.20
C TYR A 676 7.94 8.32 6.62
N ILE A 677 8.10 9.52 7.17
CA ILE A 677 9.12 10.49 6.74
C ILE A 677 10.55 9.99 7.03
N ASN A 678 10.72 9.12 8.02
CA ASN A 678 11.97 8.43 8.34
C ASN A 678 12.28 7.26 7.38
N GLY A 679 11.39 6.95 6.44
CA GLY A 679 11.59 5.97 5.38
C GLY A 679 11.05 4.58 5.68
N ALA A 680 10.26 4.39 6.74
CA ALA A 680 9.54 3.14 6.95
C ALA A 680 8.24 3.12 6.10
N PRO A 681 8.00 2.07 5.29
CA PRO A 681 6.79 1.97 4.44
C PRO A 681 5.51 1.53 5.21
N MET A 682 5.55 1.59 6.53
CA MET A 682 4.55 1.07 7.48
C MET A 682 4.46 2.01 8.69
N PRO A 683 3.38 2.00 9.49
CA PRO A 683 2.25 1.07 9.49
C PRO A 683 1.16 1.42 8.46
N ALA A 684 0.42 0.43 7.96
CA ALA A 684 -0.79 0.71 7.18
C ALA A 684 -1.88 1.30 8.08
N LEU A 685 -2.61 2.29 7.57
CA LEU A 685 -3.52 3.11 8.36
C LEU A 685 -4.99 2.74 8.08
N TYR A 686 -5.82 2.66 9.11
CA TYR A 686 -7.21 2.18 9.02
C TYR A 686 -8.17 3.15 9.73
N ASN A 687 -9.34 3.40 9.12
CA ASN A 687 -10.36 4.29 9.67
C ASN A 687 -11.38 3.53 10.52
N ASP A 688 -11.36 3.76 11.82
CA ASP A 688 -12.29 3.12 12.76
C ASP A 688 -13.75 3.40 12.40
N GLU A 689 -14.14 4.64 12.06
CA GLU A 689 -15.56 4.95 11.79
C GLU A 689 -16.11 4.10 10.64
N ILE A 690 -15.37 4.02 9.54
CA ILE A 690 -15.78 3.26 8.35
C ILE A 690 -15.73 1.77 8.61
N TYR A 691 -14.67 1.24 9.24
CA TYR A 691 -14.58 -0.19 9.54
C TYR A 691 -15.65 -0.64 10.53
N LEU A 692 -15.94 0.14 11.58
CA LEU A 692 -16.98 -0.20 12.55
C LEU A 692 -18.36 -0.25 11.89
N GLU A 693 -18.71 0.77 11.10
CA GLU A 693 -19.98 0.80 10.38
C GLU A 693 -20.08 -0.38 9.40
N THR A 694 -19.00 -0.68 8.67
CA THR A 694 -18.92 -1.82 7.75
C THR A 694 -19.15 -3.14 8.49
N LEU A 695 -18.44 -3.38 9.60
CA LEU A 695 -18.53 -4.63 10.34
C LEU A 695 -19.93 -4.85 10.94
N GLN A 696 -20.54 -3.83 11.53
CA GLN A 696 -21.90 -3.91 12.08
C GLN A 696 -22.98 -4.11 11.01
N LYS A 697 -22.71 -3.68 9.78
CA LYS A 697 -23.64 -3.84 8.66
C LYS A 697 -23.62 -5.24 8.07
N HIS A 698 -22.44 -5.84 7.94
CA HIS A 698 -22.26 -7.11 7.24
C HIS A 698 -22.17 -8.33 8.16
N TYR A 699 -21.96 -8.11 9.46
CA TYR A 699 -21.87 -9.16 10.47
C TYR A 699 -22.81 -8.85 11.64
N ASP A 700 -23.43 -9.89 12.21
CA ASP A 700 -24.26 -9.80 13.42
C ASP A 700 -23.38 -9.67 14.70
N THR A 701 -22.55 -8.63 14.70
CA THR A 701 -21.54 -8.35 15.71
C THR A 701 -22.01 -7.26 16.67
N THR A 702 -21.58 -7.32 17.92
CA THR A 702 -21.86 -6.24 18.87
C THR A 702 -20.95 -5.03 18.57
N LEU A 703 -21.32 -3.84 19.05
CA LEU A 703 -20.44 -2.68 18.91
C LEU A 703 -19.11 -2.87 19.64
N GLU A 704 -19.11 -3.59 20.77
CA GLU A 704 -17.89 -3.94 21.52
C GLU A 704 -16.99 -4.88 20.69
N ASP A 705 -17.56 -5.95 20.12
CA ASP A 705 -16.85 -6.87 19.23
C ASP A 705 -16.26 -6.11 18.02
N ALA A 706 -17.06 -5.25 17.38
CA ALA A 706 -16.60 -4.43 16.26
C ALA A 706 -15.46 -3.49 16.68
N ARG A 707 -15.53 -2.84 17.84
CA ARG A 707 -14.45 -1.97 18.36
C ARG A 707 -13.15 -2.72 18.59
N ASN A 708 -13.21 -4.02 18.86
CA ASN A 708 -12.04 -4.86 19.04
C ASN A 708 -11.45 -5.42 17.73
N TYR A 709 -11.93 -4.99 16.56
CA TYR A 709 -11.41 -5.49 15.29
C TYR A 709 -9.89 -5.29 15.15
N ALA A 710 -9.27 -6.26 14.51
CA ALA A 710 -7.89 -6.30 14.09
C ALA A 710 -7.84 -6.65 12.61
N ILE A 711 -6.66 -6.49 12.03
CA ILE A 711 -6.43 -6.78 10.62
C ILE A 711 -5.71 -8.13 10.48
N ILE A 712 -6.09 -8.85 9.45
CA ILE A 712 -5.50 -10.12 9.00
C ILE A 712 -4.74 -9.84 7.71
N GLY A 713 -3.55 -10.39 7.55
CA GLY A 713 -2.88 -10.44 6.25
C GLY A 713 -2.54 -9.06 5.68
N CYS A 714 -3.31 -8.62 4.69
CA CYS A 714 -3.10 -7.35 4.01
C CYS A 714 -3.96 -6.24 4.62
N VAL A 715 -5.29 -6.39 4.59
CA VAL A 715 -6.25 -5.34 4.99
C VAL A 715 -7.56 -5.89 5.55
N GLU A 716 -7.68 -7.19 5.69
CA GLU A 716 -8.95 -7.85 5.96
C GLU A 716 -9.32 -7.73 7.45
N PRO A 717 -10.50 -7.22 7.82
CA PRO A 717 -10.88 -7.09 9.21
C PRO A 717 -11.42 -8.41 9.77
N ASN A 718 -11.17 -8.69 11.05
CA ASN A 718 -11.98 -9.66 11.79
C ASN A 718 -13.17 -8.97 12.49
N ALA A 719 -14.37 -9.56 12.41
CA ALA A 719 -15.57 -9.00 13.03
C ALA A 719 -15.65 -9.19 14.55
N SER A 720 -14.89 -10.16 15.09
CA SER A 720 -14.73 -10.43 16.52
C SER A 720 -13.59 -11.42 16.78
N ASP A 721 -13.29 -11.69 18.06
CA ASP A 721 -12.36 -12.74 18.48
C ASP A 721 -12.89 -14.18 18.26
N ASP A 722 -14.16 -14.32 17.86
CA ASP A 722 -14.80 -15.60 17.50
C ASP A 722 -15.22 -15.60 16.02
N HIS A 723 -14.46 -14.89 15.18
CA HIS A 723 -14.60 -14.86 13.72
C HIS A 723 -13.47 -15.63 13.04
N TYR A 724 -13.82 -16.70 12.32
CA TYR A 724 -12.88 -17.43 11.47
C TYR A 724 -13.08 -17.03 10.01
N GLY A 725 -12.35 -15.98 9.61
CA GLY A 725 -12.31 -15.51 8.23
C GLY A 725 -11.38 -16.38 7.40
N ASN A 726 -11.83 -16.85 6.24
CA ASN A 726 -10.95 -17.34 5.19
C ASN A 726 -10.76 -16.20 4.19
N THR A 727 -10.08 -15.14 4.63
CA THR A 727 -10.24 -13.80 4.05
C THR A 727 -9.59 -13.66 2.69
N ASP A 728 -8.64 -14.51 2.33
CA ASP A 728 -8.00 -14.52 1.00
C ASP A 728 -8.19 -15.87 0.30
N CYS A 729 -9.42 -16.22 -0.02
CA CYS A 729 -9.71 -17.58 -0.50
C CYS A 729 -9.73 -17.74 -2.02
N ALA A 730 -10.11 -16.69 -2.74
CA ALA A 730 -10.12 -16.65 -4.20
C ALA A 730 -10.08 -15.21 -4.72
N ASN A 731 -9.77 -15.06 -6.00
CA ASN A 731 -9.83 -13.77 -6.67
C ASN A 731 -10.52 -13.84 -8.04
N MET A 732 -10.91 -12.67 -8.55
CA MET A 732 -11.68 -12.53 -9.79
C MET A 732 -11.25 -11.32 -10.60
N ASN A 733 -10.96 -11.53 -11.89
CA ASN A 733 -10.77 -10.46 -12.85
C ASN A 733 -12.12 -9.97 -13.38
N VAL A 734 -12.56 -8.79 -12.95
CA VAL A 734 -13.87 -8.23 -13.33
C VAL A 734 -13.88 -7.64 -14.75
N THR A 735 -12.71 -7.41 -15.35
CA THR A 735 -12.61 -6.80 -16.68
C THR A 735 -13.05 -7.74 -17.80
N LEU A 736 -12.83 -9.05 -17.66
CA LEU A 736 -13.18 -10.02 -18.69
C LEU A 736 -14.71 -10.19 -18.84
N PRO A 737 -15.50 -10.37 -17.75
CA PRO A 737 -16.96 -10.34 -17.83
C PRO A 737 -17.52 -9.04 -18.44
N PHE A 738 -16.89 -7.89 -18.16
CA PHE A 738 -17.27 -6.62 -18.75
C PHE A 738 -17.05 -6.60 -20.27
N LEU A 739 -15.89 -7.05 -20.73
CA LEU A 739 -15.59 -7.16 -22.17
C LEU A 739 -16.54 -8.13 -22.89
N GLN A 740 -16.85 -9.26 -22.26
CA GLN A 740 -17.85 -10.20 -22.79
C GLN A 740 -19.22 -9.53 -22.94
N ALA A 741 -19.66 -8.79 -21.93
CA ALA A 741 -20.93 -8.07 -21.97
C ALA A 741 -20.97 -7.00 -23.07
N LEU A 742 -19.87 -6.27 -23.25
CA LEU A 742 -19.72 -5.24 -24.30
C LEU A 742 -19.76 -5.85 -25.70
N LYS A 743 -19.13 -7.00 -25.91
CA LYS A 743 -19.05 -7.67 -27.22
C LYS A 743 -20.24 -8.60 -27.50
N GLY A 744 -21.04 -8.93 -26.50
CA GLY A 744 -22.10 -9.94 -26.61
C GLY A 744 -21.58 -11.38 -26.63
N GLU A 745 -20.43 -11.64 -26.00
CA GLU A 745 -19.85 -12.97 -25.85
C GLU A 745 -20.43 -13.68 -24.62
N GLU A 746 -20.63 -15.00 -24.73
CA GLU A 746 -21.21 -15.81 -23.64
C GLU A 746 -20.35 -17.01 -23.23
N ASP A 747 -19.16 -17.18 -23.80
CA ASP A 747 -18.25 -18.30 -23.51
C ASP A 747 -17.89 -18.41 -22.03
N ASP A 748 -17.80 -19.62 -21.49
CA ASP A 748 -17.42 -19.83 -20.09
C ASP A 748 -15.92 -19.52 -19.86
N LEU A 749 -15.64 -18.49 -19.04
CA LEU A 749 -14.28 -18.03 -18.73
C LEU A 749 -13.53 -18.92 -17.72
N TRP A 750 -14.20 -19.87 -17.07
CA TRP A 750 -13.64 -20.71 -16.02
C TRP A 750 -13.66 -22.21 -16.36
N ASN A 751 -14.70 -22.66 -17.07
CA ASN A 751 -14.91 -24.07 -17.43
C ASN A 751 -14.62 -24.29 -18.92
N PHE A 752 -13.33 -24.31 -19.26
CA PHE A 752 -12.89 -24.47 -20.65
C PHE A 752 -13.31 -25.80 -21.26
N GLY A 753 -13.71 -25.77 -22.54
CA GLY A 753 -13.83 -26.97 -23.36
C GLY A 753 -12.46 -27.63 -23.59
N ILE A 754 -12.47 -28.92 -23.93
CA ILE A 754 -11.25 -29.72 -24.16
C ILE A 754 -10.24 -29.04 -25.12
N PRO A 755 -10.65 -28.51 -26.29
CA PRO A 755 -9.73 -27.84 -27.20
C PRO A 755 -9.03 -26.63 -26.54
N ASP A 756 -9.78 -25.85 -25.78
CA ASP A 756 -9.28 -24.65 -25.10
C ASP A 756 -8.37 -24.98 -23.92
N GLN A 757 -8.61 -26.10 -23.23
CA GLN A 757 -7.69 -26.60 -22.21
C GLN A 757 -6.33 -26.96 -22.82
N VAL A 758 -6.32 -27.69 -23.94
CA VAL A 758 -5.09 -28.09 -24.63
C VAL A 758 -4.34 -26.87 -25.17
N GLU A 759 -5.05 -25.91 -25.75
CA GLU A 759 -4.45 -24.67 -26.27
C GLU A 759 -3.75 -23.85 -25.18
N LYS A 760 -4.37 -23.68 -24.01
CA LYS A 760 -3.78 -22.92 -22.88
C LYS A 760 -2.52 -23.59 -22.34
N ILE A 761 -2.57 -24.91 -22.13
CA ILE A 761 -1.43 -25.69 -21.63
C ILE A 761 -0.29 -25.68 -22.66
N ALA A 762 -0.60 -25.86 -23.95
CA ALA A 762 0.40 -25.81 -25.01
C ALA A 762 1.00 -24.41 -25.19
N THR A 763 0.20 -23.34 -25.07
CA THR A 763 0.68 -21.97 -25.14
C THR A 763 1.70 -21.73 -24.04
N LYS A 764 1.37 -22.09 -22.80
CA LYS A 764 2.28 -21.96 -21.67
C LYS A 764 3.58 -22.75 -21.88
N PHE A 765 3.49 -23.95 -22.43
CA PHE A 765 4.65 -24.76 -22.80
C PHE A 765 5.54 -24.06 -23.81
N ILE A 766 4.97 -23.49 -24.87
CA ILE A 766 5.73 -22.76 -25.89
C ILE A 766 6.35 -21.49 -25.29
N ASP A 767 5.56 -20.68 -24.59
CA ASP A 767 6.00 -19.43 -23.98
C ASP A 767 7.18 -19.67 -23.02
N PHE A 768 7.10 -20.69 -22.16
CA PHE A 768 8.16 -20.97 -21.20
C PHE A 768 9.44 -21.54 -21.84
N ASN A 769 9.31 -22.42 -22.84
CA ASN A 769 10.47 -23.11 -23.39
C ASN A 769 11.16 -22.33 -24.53
N PHE A 770 10.45 -21.46 -25.24
CA PHE A 770 10.92 -20.84 -26.48
C PHE A 770 10.79 -19.32 -26.54
N ASP A 771 9.94 -18.67 -25.74
CA ASP A 771 9.79 -17.21 -25.77
C ASP A 771 10.98 -16.50 -25.11
N GLY A 772 11.39 -15.37 -25.68
CA GLY A 772 12.52 -14.58 -25.19
C GLY A 772 13.93 -15.22 -25.28
N LYS A 773 14.09 -16.38 -25.92
CA LYS A 773 15.41 -16.99 -26.16
C LYS A 773 16.00 -16.52 -27.49
N ASP A 774 17.23 -16.00 -27.45
CA ASP A 774 17.96 -15.50 -28.62
C ASP A 774 18.39 -16.66 -29.54
N GLY A 775 17.54 -16.98 -30.51
CA GLY A 775 17.82 -17.95 -31.57
C GLY A 775 16.72 -18.00 -32.63
N GLY A 776 17.10 -17.96 -33.91
CA GLY A 776 16.15 -17.89 -35.04
C GLY A 776 15.14 -19.05 -35.09
N ILE A 777 15.51 -20.25 -34.60
CA ILE A 777 14.60 -21.41 -34.51
C ILE A 777 13.54 -21.18 -33.43
N SER A 778 13.93 -20.67 -32.26
CA SER A 778 13.02 -20.40 -31.14
C SER A 778 11.97 -19.35 -31.54
N GLN A 779 12.43 -18.25 -32.15
CA GLN A 779 11.55 -17.19 -32.66
C GLN A 779 10.61 -17.71 -33.75
N ALA A 780 11.08 -18.57 -34.67
CA ALA A 780 10.25 -19.16 -35.70
C ALA A 780 9.18 -20.13 -35.13
N VAL A 781 9.54 -20.94 -34.14
CA VAL A 781 8.59 -21.85 -33.45
C VAL A 781 7.49 -21.04 -32.75
N THR A 782 7.87 -20.05 -31.94
CA THR A 782 6.95 -19.18 -31.22
C THR A 782 6.03 -18.41 -32.18
N ALA A 783 6.59 -17.80 -33.23
CA ALA A 783 5.82 -17.06 -34.24
C ALA A 783 4.83 -17.96 -35.01
N ASN A 784 5.26 -19.15 -35.44
CA ASN A 784 4.39 -20.09 -36.13
C ASN A 784 3.27 -20.60 -35.22
N TYR A 785 3.59 -20.92 -33.97
CA TYR A 785 2.60 -21.35 -32.98
C TYR A 785 1.55 -20.25 -32.75
N HIS A 786 1.97 -19.02 -32.46
CA HIS A 786 1.03 -17.91 -32.26
C HIS A 786 0.19 -17.62 -33.51
N LYS A 787 0.76 -17.72 -34.71
CA LYS A 787 -0.01 -17.59 -35.96
C LYS A 787 -1.12 -18.65 -36.06
N VAL A 788 -0.82 -19.91 -35.76
CA VAL A 788 -1.81 -21.00 -35.75
C VAL A 788 -2.85 -20.78 -34.65
N ARG A 789 -2.42 -20.38 -33.46
CA ARG A 789 -3.30 -20.05 -32.32
C ARG A 789 -4.26 -18.90 -32.67
N ASP A 790 -3.76 -17.86 -33.32
CA ASP A 790 -4.57 -16.70 -33.69
C ASP A 790 -5.57 -17.04 -34.80
N LEU A 791 -5.19 -17.89 -35.76
CA LEU A 791 -6.13 -18.46 -36.73
C LEU A 791 -7.20 -19.32 -36.05
N PHE A 792 -6.81 -20.17 -35.10
CA PHE A 792 -7.73 -20.98 -34.29
C PHE A 792 -8.73 -20.10 -33.54
N LYS A 793 -8.26 -19.04 -32.86
CA LYS A 793 -9.12 -18.08 -32.15
C LYS A 793 -10.04 -17.31 -33.10
N LYS A 794 -9.51 -16.79 -34.21
CA LYS A 794 -10.32 -16.08 -35.22
C LYS A 794 -11.41 -16.96 -35.83
N SER A 795 -11.12 -18.24 -36.08
CA SER A 795 -12.11 -19.17 -36.65
C SER A 795 -13.29 -19.47 -35.73
N ARG A 796 -13.15 -19.20 -34.42
CA ARG A 796 -14.16 -19.43 -33.39
C ARG A 796 -14.72 -18.14 -32.79
N ALA A 797 -14.22 -16.98 -33.21
CA ALA A 797 -14.70 -15.69 -32.72
C ALA A 797 -16.10 -15.40 -33.25
N ALA A 798 -17.04 -15.14 -32.34
CA ALA A 798 -18.35 -14.64 -32.71
C ALA A 798 -18.24 -13.21 -33.27
N LYS A 799 -19.19 -12.83 -34.12
CA LYS A 799 -19.31 -11.43 -34.53
C LYS A 799 -19.74 -10.59 -33.33
N PRO A 800 -19.16 -9.39 -33.10
CA PRO A 800 -19.59 -8.51 -32.03
C PRO A 800 -21.08 -8.19 -32.13
N ASN A 801 -21.79 -8.37 -31.02
CA ASN A 801 -23.20 -8.03 -30.83
C ASN A 801 -23.32 -7.05 -29.65
N PRO A 802 -22.97 -5.77 -29.83
CA PRO A 802 -22.97 -4.79 -28.76
C PRO A 802 -24.38 -4.56 -28.19
N PRO A 803 -24.51 -4.17 -26.91
CA PRO A 803 -25.79 -3.79 -26.31
C PRO A 803 -26.38 -2.53 -26.96
N ALA A 804 -27.70 -2.37 -26.88
CA ALA A 804 -28.41 -1.22 -27.42
C ALA A 804 -28.26 0.04 -26.56
N ASP A 805 -28.15 -0.11 -25.24
CA ASP A 805 -28.03 0.99 -24.27
C ASP A 805 -27.21 0.60 -23.02
N MET A 806 -26.98 1.58 -22.15
CA MET A 806 -26.25 1.37 -20.89
C MET A 806 -26.95 0.40 -19.93
N ASN A 807 -28.29 0.36 -19.91
CA ASN A 807 -29.02 -0.55 -19.02
C ASN A 807 -28.83 -2.00 -19.47
N GLU A 808 -28.88 -2.24 -20.78
CA GLU A 808 -28.59 -3.55 -21.35
C GLU A 808 -27.13 -3.95 -21.11
N LEU A 809 -26.17 -3.04 -21.29
CA LEU A 809 -24.75 -3.31 -21.00
C LEU A 809 -24.55 -3.75 -19.54
N LEU A 810 -25.14 -3.00 -18.59
CA LEU A 810 -25.03 -3.31 -17.17
C LEU A 810 -25.74 -4.62 -16.80
N ALA A 811 -26.91 -4.90 -17.39
CA ALA A 811 -27.60 -6.17 -17.17
C ALA A 811 -26.82 -7.36 -17.73
N ARG A 812 -26.19 -7.21 -18.91
CA ARG A 812 -25.29 -8.22 -19.48
C ARG A 812 -24.07 -8.41 -18.60
N PHE A 813 -23.44 -7.32 -18.14
CA PHE A 813 -22.28 -7.38 -17.24
C PHE A 813 -22.60 -8.11 -15.93
N GLN A 814 -23.73 -7.79 -15.30
CA GLN A 814 -24.20 -8.49 -14.11
C GLN A 814 -24.34 -10.00 -14.37
N ARG A 815 -25.00 -10.40 -15.46
CA ARG A 815 -25.16 -11.83 -15.80
C ARG A 815 -23.81 -12.53 -15.98
N ARG A 816 -22.85 -11.89 -16.66
CA ARG A 816 -21.51 -12.45 -16.85
C ARG A 816 -20.74 -12.57 -15.53
N LEU A 817 -20.85 -11.58 -14.64
CA LEU A 817 -20.28 -11.65 -13.30
C LEU A 817 -20.90 -12.77 -12.47
N ASN A 818 -22.23 -12.91 -12.46
CA ASN A 818 -22.92 -13.98 -11.72
C ASN A 818 -22.44 -15.36 -12.17
N HIS A 819 -22.31 -15.56 -13.49
CA HIS A 819 -21.81 -16.82 -14.05
C HIS A 819 -20.38 -17.11 -13.59
N LEU A 820 -19.49 -16.12 -13.68
CA LEU A 820 -18.10 -16.28 -13.28
C LEU A 820 -17.95 -16.53 -11.78
N ALA A 821 -18.66 -15.76 -10.95
CA ALA A 821 -18.68 -15.92 -9.49
C ALA A 821 -19.14 -17.34 -9.11
N THR A 822 -20.26 -17.79 -9.70
CA THR A 822 -20.79 -19.14 -9.47
C THR A 822 -19.76 -20.21 -9.84
N ALA A 823 -19.09 -20.08 -10.99
CA ALA A 823 -18.13 -21.06 -11.47
C ALA A 823 -16.88 -21.16 -10.58
N ILE A 824 -16.29 -20.02 -10.19
CA ILE A 824 -15.11 -19.97 -9.30
C ILE A 824 -15.46 -20.51 -7.92
N LEU A 825 -16.59 -20.07 -7.35
CA LEU A 825 -16.95 -20.40 -5.99
C LEU A 825 -17.49 -21.83 -5.83
N THR A 826 -18.00 -22.45 -6.89
CA THR A 826 -18.31 -23.89 -6.88
C THR A 826 -17.03 -24.74 -6.77
N ASP A 827 -15.96 -24.35 -7.47
CA ASP A 827 -14.65 -24.99 -7.36
C ASP A 827 -14.06 -24.77 -5.95
N HIS A 828 -14.18 -23.54 -5.43
CA HIS A 828 -13.81 -23.20 -4.05
C HIS A 828 -14.53 -24.07 -3.01
N GLN A 829 -15.85 -24.22 -3.10
CA GLN A 829 -16.66 -25.07 -2.20
C GLN A 829 -16.20 -26.53 -2.22
N THR A 830 -15.74 -27.03 -3.37
CA THR A 830 -15.21 -28.39 -3.50
C THR A 830 -13.88 -28.54 -2.75
N ILE A 831 -12.99 -27.54 -2.87
CA ILE A 831 -11.71 -27.51 -2.13
C ILE A 831 -11.96 -27.41 -0.62
N GLU A 832 -12.82 -26.48 -0.19
CA GLU A 832 -13.12 -26.27 1.23
C GLU A 832 -13.80 -27.50 1.86
N LYS A 833 -14.66 -28.20 1.13
CA LYS A 833 -15.21 -29.49 1.58
C LYS A 833 -14.11 -30.53 1.85
N ALA A 834 -13.13 -30.65 0.97
CA ALA A 834 -12.00 -31.57 1.15
C ALA A 834 -11.14 -31.19 2.37
N ILE A 835 -10.96 -29.89 2.63
CA ILE A 835 -10.25 -29.36 3.81
C ILE A 835 -11.01 -29.74 5.09
N ARG A 836 -12.31 -29.42 5.16
CA ARG A 836 -13.18 -29.76 6.28
C ARG A 836 -13.11 -31.24 6.65
N GLU A 837 -13.09 -32.12 5.65
CA GLU A 837 -13.09 -33.57 5.88
C GLU A 837 -11.71 -34.13 6.28
N ASN A 838 -10.61 -33.50 5.85
CA ASN A 838 -9.27 -34.13 5.89
C ASN A 838 -8.17 -33.32 6.62
N PHE A 839 -8.41 -32.05 6.96
CA PHE A 839 -7.39 -31.13 7.44
C PHE A 839 -7.89 -30.26 8.61
N THR A 840 -8.53 -30.87 9.61
CA THR A 840 -8.96 -30.18 10.83
C THR A 840 -7.77 -29.63 11.63
N THR A 841 -8.03 -28.58 12.42
CA THR A 841 -7.03 -27.82 13.19
C THR A 841 -7.46 -27.67 14.66
N PRO A 842 -7.41 -28.75 15.46
CA PRO A 842 -7.99 -28.76 16.80
C PRO A 842 -7.31 -27.82 17.79
N LEU A 843 -5.99 -27.57 17.68
CA LEU A 843 -5.31 -26.63 18.58
C LEU A 843 -5.79 -25.20 18.29
N ALA A 844 -5.79 -24.77 17.02
CA ALA A 844 -6.31 -23.46 16.63
C ALA A 844 -7.77 -23.27 17.07
N SER A 845 -8.60 -24.31 16.94
CA SER A 845 -10.01 -24.29 17.37
C SER A 845 -10.22 -24.02 18.86
N THR A 846 -9.23 -24.27 19.74
CA THR A 846 -9.35 -23.97 21.18
C THR A 846 -9.38 -22.48 21.51
N LEU A 847 -8.99 -21.65 20.54
CA LEU A 847 -8.98 -20.19 20.63
C LEU A 847 -10.34 -19.57 20.29
N PHE A 848 -11.27 -20.37 19.75
CA PHE A 848 -12.62 -19.94 19.39
C PHE A 848 -13.60 -20.51 20.41
N LYS A 849 -14.25 -19.65 21.19
CA LYS A 849 -15.16 -20.09 22.25
C LYS A 849 -16.31 -20.92 21.69
N SER A 850 -16.91 -20.48 20.58
CA SER A 850 -18.00 -21.19 19.92
C SER A 850 -17.61 -22.59 19.43
N CYS A 851 -16.35 -22.82 19.03
CA CYS A 851 -15.88 -24.15 18.65
C CYS A 851 -15.99 -25.14 19.80
N ILE A 852 -15.60 -24.72 21.01
CA ILE A 852 -15.73 -25.55 22.21
C ILE A 852 -17.22 -25.76 22.56
N GLU A 853 -18.01 -24.69 22.59
CA GLU A 853 -19.44 -24.78 22.93
C GLU A 853 -20.26 -25.68 21.99
N ARG A 854 -19.90 -25.69 20.70
CA ARG A 854 -20.57 -26.46 19.64
C ARG A 854 -19.92 -27.83 19.39
N GLY A 855 -18.73 -28.08 19.95
CA GLY A 855 -17.95 -29.29 19.71
C GLY A 855 -17.61 -29.51 18.24
N LYS A 856 -17.18 -28.45 17.55
CA LYS A 856 -16.85 -28.47 16.11
C LYS A 856 -15.55 -27.72 15.84
N ASP A 857 -14.75 -28.23 14.92
CA ASP A 857 -13.53 -27.57 14.47
C ASP A 857 -13.86 -26.27 13.70
N VAL A 858 -12.92 -25.31 13.68
CA VAL A 858 -13.08 -24.07 12.88
C VAL A 858 -13.27 -24.35 11.39
N THR A 859 -12.62 -25.39 10.85
CA THR A 859 -12.77 -25.82 9.45
C THR A 859 -14.15 -26.44 9.17
N GLU A 860 -14.89 -26.81 10.20
CA GLU A 860 -16.28 -27.30 10.15
C GLU A 860 -17.32 -26.20 10.40
N GLY A 861 -16.88 -24.94 10.55
CA GLY A 861 -17.77 -23.81 10.86
C GLY A 861 -18.09 -23.67 12.36
N GLY A 862 -17.19 -24.11 13.24
CA GLY A 862 -17.38 -24.03 14.69
C GLY A 862 -17.41 -22.60 15.26
N ALA A 863 -16.73 -21.64 14.64
CA ALA A 863 -16.66 -20.24 15.10
C ALA A 863 -18.03 -19.53 15.05
N ARG A 864 -18.22 -18.46 15.84
CA ARG A 864 -19.47 -17.67 15.84
C ARG A 864 -19.75 -17.11 14.45
N PHE A 865 -18.75 -16.49 13.85
CA PHE A 865 -18.81 -15.96 12.49
C PHE A 865 -17.86 -16.72 11.59
N ASN A 866 -18.29 -16.94 10.35
CA ASN A 866 -17.46 -17.49 9.29
C ASN A 866 -17.63 -16.62 8.05
N SER A 867 -16.54 -16.30 7.38
CA SER A 867 -16.56 -15.62 6.08
C SER A 867 -15.53 -16.23 5.15
N SER A 868 -15.71 -16.04 3.85
CA SER A 868 -14.73 -16.34 2.80
C SER A 868 -14.57 -15.09 1.95
N GLY A 869 -13.38 -14.50 1.96
CA GLY A 869 -13.11 -13.24 1.27
C GLY A 869 -12.69 -13.46 -0.18
N ILE A 870 -13.34 -12.75 -1.10
CA ILE A 870 -13.10 -12.83 -2.54
C ILE A 870 -12.56 -11.50 -3.04
N GLN A 871 -11.38 -11.52 -3.63
CA GLN A 871 -10.74 -10.32 -4.16
C GLN A 871 -11.26 -9.97 -5.57
N ALA A 872 -11.65 -8.73 -5.81
CA ALA A 872 -11.89 -8.23 -7.16
C ALA A 872 -10.67 -7.45 -7.70
N VAL A 873 -10.31 -7.74 -8.95
CA VAL A 873 -9.24 -7.04 -9.68
C VAL A 873 -9.82 -6.37 -10.93
N GLY A 874 -9.56 -5.06 -11.08
CA GLY A 874 -9.99 -4.26 -12.23
C GLY A 874 -11.30 -3.47 -12.05
N ILE A 875 -11.71 -3.19 -10.81
CA ILE A 875 -12.91 -2.38 -10.52
C ILE A 875 -12.79 -0.98 -11.15
N THR A 876 -11.70 -0.26 -10.89
CA THR A 876 -11.48 1.08 -11.46
C THR A 876 -11.48 1.03 -13.00
N ASP A 877 -10.83 0.03 -13.59
CA ASP A 877 -10.73 -0.13 -15.04
C ASP A 877 -12.10 -0.29 -15.72
N VAL A 878 -12.99 -1.09 -15.11
CA VAL A 878 -14.36 -1.26 -15.58
C VAL A 878 -15.18 0.01 -15.36
N ALA A 879 -15.08 0.64 -14.19
CA ALA A 879 -15.79 1.88 -13.87
C ALA A 879 -15.45 3.01 -14.85
N ASP A 880 -14.16 3.27 -15.08
CA ASP A 880 -13.70 4.29 -16.03
C ASP A 880 -14.11 3.95 -17.47
N SER A 881 -14.17 2.66 -17.83
CA SER A 881 -14.64 2.22 -19.15
C SER A 881 -16.14 2.44 -19.34
N LEU A 882 -16.94 2.13 -18.32
CA LEU A 882 -18.39 2.37 -18.32
C LEU A 882 -18.68 3.87 -18.40
N HIS A 883 -17.95 4.69 -17.63
CA HIS A 883 -18.07 6.15 -17.67
C HIS A 883 -17.72 6.71 -19.06
N ALA A 884 -16.61 6.26 -19.66
CA ALA A 884 -16.19 6.71 -20.98
C ALA A 884 -17.20 6.34 -22.07
N ILE A 885 -17.78 5.15 -22.02
CA ILE A 885 -18.83 4.72 -22.95
C ILE A 885 -20.10 5.58 -22.77
N ASP A 886 -20.57 5.75 -21.53
CA ASP A 886 -21.77 6.54 -21.23
C ASP A 886 -21.66 7.96 -21.78
N GLU A 887 -20.50 8.61 -21.57
CA GLU A 887 -20.24 9.96 -22.05
C GLU A 887 -20.10 10.02 -23.58
N VAL A 888 -19.19 9.25 -24.16
CA VAL A 888 -18.79 9.44 -25.56
C VAL A 888 -19.81 8.83 -26.53
N VAL A 889 -20.42 7.70 -26.18
CA VAL A 889 -21.33 6.97 -27.06
C VAL A 889 -22.78 7.36 -26.82
N PHE A 890 -23.24 7.37 -25.57
CA PHE A 890 -24.66 7.51 -25.29
C PHE A 890 -25.11 8.97 -25.06
N LYS A 891 -24.32 9.76 -24.33
CA LYS A 891 -24.64 11.18 -24.07
C LYS A 891 -24.22 12.09 -25.22
N GLN A 892 -22.96 12.00 -25.65
CA GLN A 892 -22.40 12.87 -26.70
C GLN A 892 -22.64 12.34 -28.11
N GLN A 893 -22.93 11.05 -28.27
CA GLN A 893 -23.18 10.40 -29.56
C GLN A 893 -22.06 10.63 -30.60
N ARG A 894 -20.80 10.68 -30.14
CA ARG A 894 -19.63 10.96 -31.00
C ARG A 894 -19.17 9.74 -31.79
N TYR A 895 -19.34 8.55 -31.21
CA TYR A 895 -18.98 7.27 -31.80
C TYR A 895 -20.02 6.21 -31.42
N THR A 896 -20.08 5.13 -32.19
CA THR A 896 -20.90 3.94 -31.94
C THR A 896 -20.14 2.90 -31.12
N LEU A 897 -20.85 1.99 -30.44
CA LEU A 897 -20.19 0.88 -29.72
C LEU A 897 -19.36 -0.02 -30.64
N LEU A 898 -19.77 -0.20 -31.90
CA LEU A 898 -19.00 -0.99 -32.87
C LEU A 898 -17.64 -0.34 -33.16
N GLU A 899 -17.59 0.99 -33.29
CA GLU A 899 -16.34 1.72 -33.47
C GLU A 899 -15.46 1.64 -32.22
N ILE A 900 -16.04 1.71 -31.02
CA ILE A 900 -15.28 1.51 -29.77
C ILE A 900 -14.70 0.09 -29.71
N ILE A 901 -15.49 -0.94 -30.04
CA ILE A 901 -15.05 -2.34 -30.05
C ILE A 901 -13.92 -2.54 -31.06
N ASP A 902 -14.06 -2.02 -32.29
CA ASP A 902 -13.01 -2.09 -33.31
C ASP A 902 -11.73 -1.39 -32.85
N ALA A 903 -11.86 -0.22 -32.20
CA ALA A 903 -10.72 0.54 -31.70
C ALA A 903 -9.94 -0.23 -30.62
N ILE A 904 -10.62 -0.84 -29.64
CA ILE A 904 -9.93 -1.62 -28.59
C ILE A 904 -9.34 -2.94 -29.11
N GLU A 905 -9.96 -3.58 -30.11
CA GLU A 905 -9.42 -4.81 -30.70
C GLU A 905 -8.09 -4.59 -31.41
N HIS A 906 -7.93 -3.40 -32.01
CA HIS A 906 -6.72 -2.94 -32.68
C HIS A 906 -5.81 -2.09 -31.79
N ASP A 907 -6.01 -2.10 -30.47
CA ASP A 907 -5.19 -1.36 -29.49
C ASP A 907 -5.05 0.14 -29.83
N PHE A 908 -6.13 0.71 -30.38
CA PHE A 908 -6.23 2.08 -30.88
C PHE A 908 -5.28 2.45 -32.03
N VAL A 909 -4.68 1.46 -32.70
CA VAL A 909 -3.79 1.66 -33.85
C VAL A 909 -4.58 1.59 -35.16
N GLY A 910 -4.43 2.61 -36.02
CA GLY A 910 -5.06 2.67 -37.35
C GLY A 910 -5.66 4.04 -37.63
N GLU A 911 -6.42 4.14 -38.72
CA GLU A 911 -7.17 5.35 -39.09
C GLU A 911 -8.34 5.57 -38.10
N ASN A 912 -8.57 6.80 -37.66
CA ASN A 912 -9.65 7.24 -36.74
C ASN A 912 -9.63 6.69 -35.30
N ARG A 913 -8.94 5.57 -35.02
CA ARG A 913 -8.86 4.95 -33.68
C ARG A 913 -8.07 5.77 -32.64
N PRO A 914 -6.98 6.49 -32.98
CA PRO A 914 -6.32 7.40 -32.07
C PRO A 914 -7.23 8.54 -31.58
N GLN A 915 -8.10 9.06 -32.46
CA GLN A 915 -9.06 10.12 -32.13
C GLN A 915 -10.16 9.60 -31.20
N ILE A 916 -10.61 8.36 -31.41
CA ILE A 916 -11.51 7.67 -30.46
C ILE A 916 -10.83 7.57 -29.09
N ARG A 917 -9.57 7.13 -29.05
CA ARG A 917 -8.82 7.03 -27.79
C ARG A 917 -8.71 8.38 -27.08
N GLU A 918 -8.41 9.44 -27.82
CA GLU A 918 -8.33 10.80 -27.27
C GLU A 918 -9.68 11.24 -26.67
N ALA A 919 -10.79 10.99 -27.35
CA ALA A 919 -12.12 11.29 -26.83
C ALA A 919 -12.44 10.49 -25.56
N LEU A 920 -12.07 9.20 -25.50
CA LEU A 920 -12.25 8.37 -24.31
C LEU A 920 -11.36 8.82 -23.15
N LEU A 921 -10.12 9.24 -23.42
CA LEU A 921 -9.20 9.77 -22.41
C LEU A 921 -9.64 11.13 -21.87
N ALA A 922 -10.32 11.95 -22.68
CA ALA A 922 -10.84 13.26 -22.27
C ALA A 922 -11.98 13.19 -21.25
N VAL A 923 -12.67 12.04 -21.14
CA VAL A 923 -13.68 11.82 -20.09
C VAL A 923 -13.00 11.78 -18.72
N PRO A 924 -13.52 12.47 -17.69
CA PRO A 924 -12.92 12.43 -16.36
C PRO A 924 -12.81 11.00 -15.80
N LYS A 925 -11.68 10.70 -15.17
CA LYS A 925 -11.32 9.37 -14.62
C LYS A 925 -11.40 9.36 -13.11
N PHE A 926 -11.52 8.18 -12.51
CA PHE A 926 -11.45 8.05 -11.06
C PHE A 926 -10.12 8.60 -10.52
N GLY A 927 -10.19 9.52 -9.56
CA GLY A 927 -9.06 10.31 -9.08
C GLY A 927 -9.17 11.80 -9.39
N GLN A 928 -9.99 12.17 -10.38
CA GLN A 928 -10.31 13.55 -10.73
C GLN A 928 -11.56 14.02 -9.98
N ASP A 929 -11.35 14.71 -8.87
CA ASP A 929 -12.42 15.09 -7.93
C ASP A 929 -13.37 16.18 -8.47
N GLU A 930 -13.13 16.70 -9.67
CA GLU A 930 -14.09 17.48 -10.45
C GLU A 930 -15.29 16.68 -10.93
N SER A 931 -15.18 15.35 -11.00
CA SER A 931 -16.24 14.49 -11.53
C SER A 931 -16.78 13.52 -10.48
N PRO A 932 -17.85 13.90 -9.76
CA PRO A 932 -18.59 12.98 -8.91
C PRO A 932 -19.12 11.75 -9.67
N ALA A 933 -19.33 11.87 -10.99
CA ALA A 933 -19.77 10.76 -11.83
C ALA A 933 -18.75 9.62 -11.87
N ALA A 934 -17.44 9.90 -11.87
CA ALA A 934 -16.42 8.87 -11.85
C ALA A 934 -16.50 8.00 -10.58
N VAL A 935 -16.72 8.63 -9.42
CA VAL A 935 -16.94 7.92 -8.14
C VAL A 935 -18.23 7.10 -8.17
N ALA A 936 -19.31 7.65 -8.74
CA ALA A 936 -20.57 6.93 -8.88
C ALA A 936 -20.44 5.66 -9.75
N TRP A 937 -19.63 5.71 -10.81
CA TRP A 937 -19.35 4.53 -11.66
C TRP A 937 -18.50 3.48 -10.93
N VAL A 938 -17.60 3.90 -10.05
CA VAL A 938 -16.88 2.98 -9.15
C VAL A 938 -17.87 2.27 -8.23
N ASN A 939 -18.72 3.02 -7.51
CA ASN A 939 -19.76 2.44 -6.64
C ASN A 939 -20.69 1.49 -7.39
N ARG A 940 -21.07 1.81 -8.63
CA ARG A 940 -21.91 0.93 -9.46
C ARG A 940 -21.21 -0.36 -9.87
N THR A 941 -19.90 -0.31 -10.11
CA THR A 941 -19.10 -1.50 -10.43
C THR A 941 -18.88 -2.37 -9.19
N LEU A 942 -18.64 -1.75 -8.04
CA LEU A 942 -18.57 -2.41 -6.74
C LEU A 942 -19.89 -3.14 -6.42
N GLN A 943 -21.02 -2.45 -6.60
CA GLN A 943 -22.36 -3.02 -6.44
C GLN A 943 -22.52 -4.28 -7.30
N ALA A 944 -22.26 -4.19 -8.60
CA ALA A 944 -22.42 -5.32 -9.51
C ALA A 944 -21.60 -6.55 -9.08
N TYR A 945 -20.39 -6.32 -8.56
CA TYR A 945 -19.56 -7.39 -8.01
C TYR A 945 -20.14 -7.99 -6.73
N THR A 946 -20.55 -7.16 -5.76
CA THR A 946 -21.15 -7.65 -4.52
C THR A 946 -22.46 -8.43 -4.77
N ASP A 947 -23.28 -7.99 -5.72
CA ASP A 947 -24.53 -8.65 -6.10
C ASP A 947 -24.27 -10.00 -6.77
N ALA A 948 -23.13 -10.17 -7.47
CA ALA A 948 -22.72 -11.44 -8.02
C ALA A 948 -22.28 -12.44 -6.94
N LEU A 949 -21.59 -11.97 -5.89
CA LEU A 949 -21.20 -12.82 -4.76
C LEU A 949 -22.43 -13.28 -3.95
N LYS A 950 -23.39 -12.38 -3.70
CA LYS A 950 -24.63 -12.67 -2.95
C LYS A 950 -25.51 -13.75 -3.60
N GLN A 951 -25.36 -13.99 -4.89
CA GLN A 951 -26.14 -15.02 -5.61
C GLN A 951 -25.59 -16.44 -5.41
N VAL A 952 -24.35 -16.58 -4.98
CA VAL A 952 -23.74 -17.89 -4.76
C VAL A 952 -24.11 -18.41 -3.36
N PRO A 953 -24.53 -19.68 -3.22
CA PRO A 953 -24.78 -20.27 -1.90
C PRO A 953 -23.56 -20.17 -0.98
N ASN A 954 -23.80 -19.97 0.32
CA ASN A 954 -22.74 -19.86 1.33
C ASN A 954 -21.71 -21.00 1.30
N CYS A 955 -20.51 -20.73 1.82
CA CYS A 955 -19.42 -21.71 1.82
C CYS A 955 -19.72 -22.92 2.75
N PRO A 956 -19.00 -24.05 2.62
CA PRO A 956 -19.25 -25.27 3.42
C PRO A 956 -19.12 -25.12 4.94
N ARG A 957 -18.51 -24.03 5.43
CA ARG A 957 -18.48 -23.62 6.85
C ARG A 957 -19.67 -22.76 7.27
N ASN A 958 -20.68 -22.60 6.42
CA ASN A 958 -21.82 -21.71 6.61
C ASN A 958 -21.42 -20.23 6.75
N GLY A 959 -20.38 -19.81 6.03
CA GLY A 959 -19.90 -18.43 5.99
C GLY A 959 -20.35 -17.67 4.75
N ILE A 960 -20.43 -16.35 4.86
CA ILE A 960 -20.75 -15.44 3.76
C ILE A 960 -19.55 -15.21 2.83
N TYR A 961 -19.79 -14.93 1.56
CA TYR A 961 -18.75 -14.43 0.66
C TYR A 961 -18.64 -12.91 0.78
N ALA A 962 -17.49 -12.43 1.23
CA ALA A 962 -17.23 -11.01 1.47
C ALA A 962 -16.34 -10.43 0.36
N ALA A 963 -16.74 -9.29 -0.22
CA ALA A 963 -15.95 -8.61 -1.26
C ALA A 963 -14.75 -7.87 -0.64
N GLY A 964 -13.57 -8.09 -1.22
CA GLY A 964 -12.33 -7.39 -0.88
C GLY A 964 -11.63 -6.81 -2.11
N TYR A 965 -10.83 -5.76 -1.91
CA TYR A 965 -10.19 -5.02 -3.00
C TYR A 965 -8.71 -4.77 -2.73
N TYR A 966 -7.91 -5.84 -2.72
CA TYR A 966 -6.46 -5.81 -2.54
C TYR A 966 -5.80 -6.70 -3.59
N ALA A 967 -5.43 -6.10 -4.73
CA ALA A 967 -5.03 -6.85 -5.91
C ALA A 967 -3.62 -7.45 -5.85
N LEU A 968 -2.89 -7.24 -4.75
CA LEU A 968 -1.51 -7.71 -4.54
C LEU A 968 -0.64 -7.30 -5.75
N ASN A 969 0.02 -8.24 -6.43
CA ASN A 969 0.66 -8.02 -7.74
C ASN A 969 -0.10 -8.69 -8.90
N VAL A 970 -1.32 -9.18 -8.66
CA VAL A 970 -2.15 -9.87 -9.65
C VAL A 970 -2.70 -8.90 -10.70
N ASN A 971 -2.85 -7.62 -10.36
CA ASN A 971 -3.24 -6.57 -11.31
C ASN A 971 -2.27 -6.46 -12.51
N ASP A 972 -0.98 -6.73 -12.31
CA ASP A 972 0.01 -6.81 -13.40
C ASP A 972 -0.21 -8.04 -14.27
N ILE A 973 -0.34 -9.21 -13.64
CA ILE A 973 -0.50 -10.49 -14.34
C ILE A 973 -1.76 -10.48 -15.21
N TYR A 974 -2.87 -9.97 -14.66
CA TYR A 974 -4.13 -9.85 -15.38
C TYR A 974 -4.08 -8.73 -16.42
N GLY A 975 -3.50 -7.58 -16.09
CA GLY A 975 -3.37 -6.44 -17.00
C GLY A 975 -2.58 -6.76 -18.26
N LYS A 976 -1.46 -7.49 -18.13
CA LYS A 976 -0.64 -7.99 -19.24
C LYS A 976 -1.44 -8.81 -20.26
N LYS A 977 -2.42 -9.59 -19.78
CA LYS A 977 -3.26 -10.48 -20.59
C LYS A 977 -4.61 -9.87 -20.98
N THR A 978 -4.98 -8.75 -20.39
CA THR A 978 -6.22 -8.03 -20.70
C THR A 978 -6.01 -7.16 -21.95
N PRO A 979 -6.93 -7.20 -22.94
CA PRO A 979 -6.84 -6.31 -24.10
C PRO A 979 -6.98 -4.84 -23.70
N ALA A 980 -6.93 -3.96 -24.71
CA ALA A 980 -7.24 -2.55 -24.51
C ALA A 980 -8.68 -2.38 -23.99
N LEU A 981 -8.94 -1.33 -23.22
CA LEU A 981 -10.24 -1.05 -22.62
C LEU A 981 -10.83 0.29 -23.12
N PRO A 982 -12.17 0.42 -23.12
CA PRO A 982 -12.87 1.67 -23.44
C PRO A 982 -12.51 2.87 -22.56
N SER A 983 -11.81 2.69 -21.45
CA SER A 983 -11.20 3.81 -20.69
C SER A 983 -10.05 4.51 -21.42
N GLY A 984 -9.59 3.97 -22.57
CA GLY A 984 -8.40 4.41 -23.29
C GLY A 984 -7.13 3.62 -22.91
N ARG A 985 -7.28 2.59 -22.08
CA ARG A 985 -6.20 1.75 -21.55
C ARG A 985 -5.67 0.88 -22.67
N LEU A 986 -4.35 0.85 -22.84
CA LEU A 986 -3.71 0.02 -23.86
C LEU A 986 -3.55 -1.43 -23.39
N ARG A 987 -3.45 -2.36 -24.35
CA ARG A 987 -3.09 -3.76 -24.11
C ARG A 987 -1.73 -3.82 -23.40
N GLY A 988 -1.59 -4.76 -22.45
CA GLY A 988 -0.30 -5.04 -21.80
C GLY A 988 0.04 -4.10 -20.63
N VAL A 989 -0.66 -2.98 -20.48
CA VAL A 989 -0.55 -2.13 -19.29
C VAL A 989 -1.06 -2.94 -18.06
N PRO A 990 -0.54 -2.78 -16.84
CA PRO A 990 -1.18 -3.33 -15.65
C PRO A 990 -2.61 -2.77 -15.42
N LEU A 991 -3.48 -3.52 -14.72
CA LEU A 991 -4.76 -2.98 -14.22
C LEU A 991 -4.52 -2.06 -13.01
N ALA A 992 -5.54 -1.27 -12.64
CA ALA A 992 -5.49 -0.47 -11.42
C ALA A 992 -5.23 -1.35 -10.19
N ASN A 993 -4.43 -0.82 -9.26
CA ASN A 993 -4.11 -1.51 -8.02
C ASN A 993 -5.23 -1.22 -7.01
N SER A 994 -6.10 -2.20 -6.72
CA SER A 994 -7.26 -2.02 -5.83
C SER A 994 -8.23 -0.95 -6.32
N VAL A 995 -8.96 -0.30 -5.40
CA VAL A 995 -9.83 0.85 -5.69
C VAL A 995 -9.00 2.13 -5.61
N THR A 996 -8.10 2.32 -6.57
CA THR A 996 -7.28 3.53 -6.70
C THR A 996 -7.33 4.08 -8.13
N PRO A 997 -7.01 5.37 -8.33
CA PRO A 997 -6.84 5.95 -9.67
C PRO A 997 -5.82 5.16 -10.50
N HIS A 998 -6.17 4.87 -11.76
CA HIS A 998 -5.27 4.11 -12.63
C HIS A 998 -4.04 4.95 -13.01
N TYR A 999 -2.83 4.49 -12.64
CA TYR A 999 -1.58 5.26 -12.82
C TYR A 999 -1.27 5.63 -14.28
N GLY A 1000 -1.70 4.80 -15.25
CA GLY A 1000 -1.55 5.07 -16.69
C GLY A 1000 -2.51 6.11 -17.27
N MET A 1001 -3.41 6.70 -16.46
CA MET A 1001 -4.45 7.66 -16.88
C MET A 1001 -4.21 9.09 -16.35
N GLN A 1002 -2.94 9.52 -16.21
CA GLN A 1002 -2.54 10.79 -15.57
C GLN A 1002 -3.34 12.04 -16.04
N PHE A 1003 -3.65 13.05 -15.22
CA PHE A 1003 -2.96 13.60 -14.03
C PHE A 1003 -3.96 14.17 -12.98
N ALA A 1004 -4.13 13.49 -11.84
CA ALA A 1004 -4.75 14.08 -10.65
C ALA A 1004 -3.67 14.37 -9.59
N ASP A 1005 -3.82 15.46 -8.85
CA ASP A 1005 -2.96 15.73 -7.70
C ASP A 1005 -3.30 14.83 -6.50
N LEU A 1006 -2.45 14.81 -5.49
CA LEU A 1006 -2.59 13.94 -4.32
C LEU A 1006 -3.95 14.10 -3.64
N LEU A 1007 -4.39 15.33 -3.40
CA LEU A 1007 -5.64 15.59 -2.68
C LEU A 1007 -6.84 15.26 -3.55
N SER A 1008 -6.79 15.53 -4.85
CA SER A 1008 -7.84 15.09 -5.80
C SER A 1008 -8.04 13.57 -5.77
N SER A 1009 -6.94 12.81 -5.82
CA SER A 1009 -6.98 11.35 -5.74
C SER A 1009 -7.55 10.88 -4.40
N LEU A 1010 -7.11 11.46 -3.28
CA LEU A 1010 -7.61 11.11 -1.94
C LEU A 1010 -9.09 11.47 -1.77
N ASN A 1011 -9.53 12.64 -2.24
CA ASN A 1011 -10.94 13.05 -2.21
C ASN A 1011 -11.82 12.10 -3.01
N SER A 1012 -11.38 11.72 -4.23
CA SER A 1012 -12.11 10.77 -5.07
C SER A 1012 -12.28 9.42 -4.38
N VAL A 1013 -11.20 8.89 -3.79
CA VAL A 1013 -11.24 7.62 -3.08
C VAL A 1013 -12.12 7.71 -1.83
N ALA A 1014 -12.06 8.81 -1.08
CA ALA A 1014 -12.90 9.01 0.10
C ALA A 1014 -14.40 9.09 -0.22
N GLY A 1015 -14.78 9.39 -1.47
CA GLY A 1015 -16.17 9.40 -1.92
C GLY A 1015 -16.76 8.02 -2.25
N VAL A 1016 -15.95 6.95 -2.23
CA VAL A 1016 -16.41 5.58 -2.49
C VAL A 1016 -17.19 5.04 -1.29
N ASP A 1017 -18.29 4.34 -1.53
CA ASP A 1017 -19.10 3.73 -0.47
C ASP A 1017 -18.49 2.40 -0.01
N PHE A 1018 -17.45 2.49 0.80
CA PHE A 1018 -16.77 1.32 1.35
C PHE A 1018 -17.63 0.56 2.38
N VAL A 1019 -18.54 1.26 3.08
CA VAL A 1019 -19.41 0.65 4.09
C VAL A 1019 -20.35 -0.37 3.46
N GLU A 1020 -20.97 -0.05 2.33
CA GLU A 1020 -21.80 -1.00 1.61
C GLU A 1020 -20.99 -2.08 0.92
N TYR A 1021 -19.88 -1.71 0.26
CA TYR A 1021 -19.29 -2.59 -0.75
C TYR A 1021 -17.96 -3.27 -0.37
N ALA A 1022 -17.28 -2.89 0.71
CA ALA A 1022 -15.95 -3.42 1.07
C ALA A 1022 -15.88 -4.16 2.42
N PRO A 1023 -16.75 -5.17 2.69
CA PRO A 1023 -16.75 -5.89 3.97
C PRO A 1023 -15.45 -6.63 4.28
N ASN A 1024 -14.64 -6.95 3.28
CA ASN A 1024 -13.34 -7.59 3.43
C ASN A 1024 -12.16 -6.62 3.22
N GLY A 1025 -12.41 -5.30 3.20
CA GLY A 1025 -11.39 -4.26 3.12
C GLY A 1025 -10.92 -3.90 1.70
N THR A 1026 -10.13 -2.83 1.62
CA THR A 1026 -9.53 -2.27 0.40
C THR A 1026 -8.11 -1.77 0.68
N THR A 1027 -7.28 -1.57 -0.35
CA THR A 1027 -5.99 -0.89 -0.19
C THR A 1027 -5.88 0.39 -1.00
N VAL A 1028 -5.20 1.39 -0.44
CA VAL A 1028 -4.81 2.63 -1.14
C VAL A 1028 -3.31 2.83 -0.99
N THR A 1029 -2.57 2.48 -2.05
CA THR A 1029 -1.09 2.53 -2.07
C THR A 1029 -0.60 3.62 -3.00
N PHE A 1030 -0.27 4.79 -2.45
CA PHE A 1030 0.27 5.92 -3.21
C PHE A 1030 1.76 6.07 -2.99
N THR A 1031 2.49 6.53 -4.00
CA THR A 1031 3.89 6.94 -3.83
C THR A 1031 3.93 8.45 -3.74
N ILE A 1032 4.48 8.98 -2.66
CA ILE A 1032 4.52 10.41 -2.36
C ILE A 1032 5.97 10.81 -2.15
N ASP A 1033 6.39 11.90 -2.79
CA ASP A 1033 7.74 12.39 -2.63
C ASP A 1033 7.95 12.89 -1.19
N ALA A 1034 8.98 12.37 -0.53
CA ALA A 1034 9.35 12.80 0.82
C ALA A 1034 9.74 14.28 0.87
N ALA A 1035 10.14 14.90 -0.24
CA ALA A 1035 10.43 16.33 -0.36
C ALA A 1035 9.24 17.22 0.06
N LEU A 1036 8.00 16.72 -0.04
CA LEU A 1036 6.80 17.44 0.42
C LEU A 1036 6.72 17.60 1.94
N PHE A 1037 7.45 16.78 2.70
CA PHE A 1037 7.30 16.69 4.15
C PHE A 1037 8.63 16.94 4.88
N GLN A 1038 9.17 18.15 4.73
CA GLN A 1038 10.40 18.56 5.42
C GLN A 1038 10.11 19.26 6.76
N GLY A 1039 10.97 18.97 7.74
CA GLY A 1039 10.92 19.54 9.10
C GLY A 1039 9.61 19.29 9.86
N PRO A 1040 9.42 19.97 11.01
CA PRO A 1040 8.21 19.82 11.85
C PRO A 1040 6.91 20.30 11.18
N GLY A 1041 7.01 21.13 10.13
CA GLY A 1041 5.86 21.49 9.30
C GLY A 1041 5.40 20.33 8.41
N GLY A 1042 6.35 19.60 7.83
CA GLY A 1042 6.10 18.42 7.01
C GLY A 1042 5.39 17.29 7.76
N VAL A 1043 5.84 17.00 8.99
CA VAL A 1043 5.20 16.02 9.88
C VAL A 1043 3.72 16.36 10.07
N ARG A 1044 3.43 17.59 10.49
CA ARG A 1044 2.04 18.05 10.71
C ARG A 1044 1.21 18.05 9.43
N ASN A 1045 1.81 18.37 8.28
CA ASN A 1045 1.12 18.32 6.99
C ASN A 1045 0.70 16.88 6.66
N LEU A 1046 1.61 15.91 6.76
CA LEU A 1046 1.31 14.50 6.49
C LEU A 1046 0.30 13.92 7.50
N ALA A 1047 0.47 14.19 8.79
CA ALA A 1047 -0.49 13.81 9.84
C ALA A 1047 -1.90 14.39 9.59
N SER A 1048 -1.96 15.63 9.08
CA SER A 1048 -3.21 16.29 8.71
C SER A 1048 -3.84 15.67 7.46
N ILE A 1049 -3.03 15.22 6.49
CA ILE A 1049 -3.54 14.47 5.32
C ILE A 1049 -4.19 13.18 5.79
N PHE A 1050 -3.54 12.40 6.66
CA PHE A 1050 -4.07 11.15 7.19
C PHE A 1050 -5.43 11.37 7.87
N SER A 1051 -5.47 12.27 8.87
CA SER A 1051 -6.70 12.52 9.63
C SER A 1051 -7.82 13.13 8.78
N THR A 1052 -7.49 13.99 7.81
CA THR A 1052 -8.50 14.60 6.93
C THR A 1052 -9.05 13.60 5.92
N TYR A 1053 -8.19 12.76 5.31
CA TYR A 1053 -8.62 11.72 4.39
C TYR A 1053 -9.61 10.75 5.05
N PHE A 1054 -9.31 10.29 6.27
CA PHE A 1054 -10.21 9.41 7.01
C PHE A 1054 -11.50 10.11 7.44
N LYS A 1055 -11.43 11.36 7.91
CA LYS A 1055 -12.64 12.14 8.21
C LYS A 1055 -13.58 12.29 7.00
N LYS A 1056 -13.03 12.28 5.77
CA LYS A 1056 -13.83 12.40 4.53
C LYS A 1056 -14.44 11.08 4.07
N GLY A 1057 -14.16 9.95 4.70
CA GLY A 1057 -14.72 8.63 4.35
C GLY A 1057 -13.71 7.64 3.77
N GLY A 1058 -12.42 7.98 3.71
CA GLY A 1058 -11.39 7.03 3.35
C GLY A 1058 -11.37 5.81 4.29
N MET A 1059 -11.30 4.59 3.75
CA MET A 1059 -11.29 3.36 4.56
C MET A 1059 -9.88 2.99 5.05
N GLN A 1060 -8.89 3.02 4.15
CA GLN A 1060 -7.53 2.52 4.39
C GLN A 1060 -6.50 3.37 3.63
N PHE A 1061 -5.30 3.58 4.20
CA PHE A 1061 -4.21 4.27 3.51
C PHE A 1061 -2.83 3.73 3.87
N GLN A 1062 -1.97 3.50 2.87
CA GLN A 1062 -0.60 3.00 3.05
C GLN A 1062 0.38 3.62 2.03
N PRO A 1063 0.83 4.87 2.24
CA PRO A 1063 1.73 5.52 1.29
C PRO A 1063 3.16 4.95 1.33
N ASN A 1064 3.85 4.98 0.20
CA ASN A 1064 5.31 5.01 0.14
C ASN A 1064 5.74 6.48 0.17
N VAL A 1065 6.25 6.96 1.31
CA VAL A 1065 6.85 8.30 1.41
C VAL A 1065 8.36 8.16 1.15
N ILE A 1066 8.77 8.31 -0.11
CA ILE A 1066 10.15 8.03 -0.53
C ILE A 1066 10.55 8.95 -1.69
N ASN A 1067 11.83 9.33 -1.74
CA ASN A 1067 12.39 10.02 -2.90
C ASN A 1067 12.52 9.03 -4.07
N ARG A 1068 11.92 9.36 -5.22
CA ARG A 1068 11.99 8.55 -6.45
C ARG A 1068 13.44 8.28 -6.91
N GLU A 1069 14.36 9.21 -6.68
CA GLU A 1069 15.78 9.04 -7.01
C GLU A 1069 16.41 7.87 -6.24
N ILE A 1070 15.98 7.60 -5.01
CA ILE A 1070 16.45 6.43 -4.24
C ILE A 1070 16.03 5.13 -4.92
N LEU A 1071 14.80 5.06 -5.45
CA LEU A 1071 14.33 3.87 -6.17
C LEU A 1071 15.10 3.66 -7.49
N LEU A 1072 15.46 4.76 -8.18
CA LEU A 1072 16.27 4.70 -9.40
C LEU A 1072 17.72 4.30 -9.09
N ASP A 1073 18.35 4.89 -8.08
CA ASP A 1073 19.72 4.50 -7.65
C ASP A 1073 19.74 3.08 -7.11
N ALA A 1074 18.70 2.61 -6.40
CA ALA A 1074 18.58 1.22 -5.98
C ALA A 1074 18.35 0.23 -7.14
N TYR A 1075 17.77 0.69 -8.25
CA TYR A 1075 17.62 -0.13 -9.46
C TYR A 1075 18.95 -0.33 -10.18
N GLU A 1076 19.76 0.74 -10.31
CA GLU A 1076 21.06 0.70 -10.98
C GLU A 1076 22.20 0.18 -10.07
N HIS A 1077 22.10 0.42 -8.75
CA HIS A 1077 23.10 0.10 -7.73
C HIS A 1077 22.48 -0.63 -6.52
N PRO A 1078 21.93 -1.85 -6.71
CA PRO A 1078 21.22 -2.59 -5.66
C PRO A 1078 22.10 -2.90 -4.44
N GLU A 1079 23.43 -2.98 -4.59
CA GLU A 1079 24.40 -3.23 -3.53
C GLU A 1079 24.47 -2.12 -2.48
N LYS A 1080 24.08 -0.89 -2.83
CA LYS A 1080 24.02 0.24 -1.90
C LYS A 1080 22.81 0.14 -0.95
N TYR A 1081 21.78 -0.61 -1.35
CA TYR A 1081 20.47 -0.64 -0.69
C TYR A 1081 19.99 -2.07 -0.39
N PRO A 1082 20.80 -2.93 0.28
CA PRO A 1082 20.49 -4.35 0.45
C PRO A 1082 19.20 -4.62 1.21
N TYR A 1083 18.75 -3.67 2.03
CA TYR A 1083 17.57 -3.80 2.89
C TYR A 1083 16.53 -2.70 2.65
N LEU A 1084 16.52 -2.07 1.46
CA LEU A 1084 15.49 -1.08 1.12
C LEU A 1084 14.13 -1.77 1.03
N LEU A 1085 13.27 -1.52 2.01
CA LEU A 1085 11.92 -2.07 2.08
C LEU A 1085 10.93 -1.12 1.39
N VAL A 1086 10.06 -1.65 0.53
CA VAL A 1086 9.04 -0.88 -0.21
C VAL A 1086 7.64 -1.48 -0.02
N ARG A 1087 6.59 -0.64 0.00
CA ARG A 1087 5.19 -1.09 0.01
C ARG A 1087 4.73 -1.47 -1.40
N VAL A 1088 4.20 -2.69 -1.57
CA VAL A 1088 3.67 -3.17 -2.85
C VAL A 1088 2.16 -2.94 -2.94
N ALA A 1089 1.35 -3.72 -2.23
CA ALA A 1089 -0.10 -3.57 -2.14
C ALA A 1089 -0.63 -4.45 -0.99
N GLY A 1090 -0.64 -3.94 0.24
CA GLY A 1090 -1.05 -4.68 1.45
C GLY A 1090 0.11 -5.31 2.20
N TYR A 1091 1.24 -5.54 1.52
CA TYR A 1091 2.48 -6.06 2.11
C TYR A 1091 3.71 -5.23 1.72
N CYS A 1092 4.83 -5.51 2.39
CA CYS A 1092 6.14 -4.93 2.13
C CYS A 1092 7.11 -6.00 1.60
N ALA A 1093 8.06 -5.59 0.75
CA ALA A 1093 9.09 -6.46 0.24
C ALA A 1093 10.41 -5.70 0.12
N TYR A 1094 11.55 -6.41 0.23
CA TYR A 1094 12.83 -5.80 -0.09
C TYR A 1094 12.90 -5.53 -1.58
N PHE A 1095 13.27 -4.31 -1.96
CA PHE A 1095 13.31 -3.90 -3.36
C PHE A 1095 14.20 -4.82 -4.19
N ASN A 1096 15.31 -5.31 -3.63
CA ASN A 1096 16.22 -6.24 -4.29
C ASN A 1096 15.64 -7.64 -4.53
N ASP A 1097 14.66 -8.06 -3.71
CA ASP A 1097 13.99 -9.36 -3.82
C ASP A 1097 12.86 -9.36 -4.88
N LEU A 1098 12.56 -8.21 -5.48
CA LEU A 1098 11.53 -8.07 -6.51
C LEU A 1098 12.06 -8.37 -7.91
N SER A 1099 11.20 -8.86 -8.81
CA SER A 1099 11.53 -8.96 -10.22
C SER A 1099 11.74 -7.58 -10.86
N ASP A 1100 12.50 -7.53 -11.95
CA ASP A 1100 12.70 -6.31 -12.73
C ASP A 1100 11.39 -5.68 -13.22
N ASP A 1101 10.41 -6.53 -13.58
CA ASP A 1101 9.07 -6.09 -13.97
C ASP A 1101 8.41 -5.31 -12.82
N LEU A 1102 8.40 -5.89 -11.62
CA LEU A 1102 7.76 -5.29 -10.46
C LEU A 1102 8.50 -4.04 -9.95
N LYS A 1103 9.84 -4.05 -9.98
CA LYS A 1103 10.67 -2.85 -9.71
C LYS A 1103 10.29 -1.69 -10.63
N LYS A 1104 10.22 -1.94 -11.94
CA LYS A 1104 9.81 -0.94 -12.94
C LYS A 1104 8.39 -0.46 -12.70
N ILE A 1105 7.46 -1.35 -12.34
CA ILE A 1105 6.09 -0.96 -12.00
C ILE A 1105 6.08 -0.03 -10.79
N ILE A 1106 6.79 -0.35 -9.70
CA ILE A 1106 6.86 0.50 -8.51
C ILE A 1106 7.46 1.88 -8.85
N ILE A 1107 8.53 1.92 -9.64
CA ILE A 1107 9.13 3.17 -10.14
C ILE A 1107 8.14 3.96 -11.00
N ASN A 1108 7.37 3.29 -11.85
CA ASN A 1108 6.44 3.91 -12.79
C ASN A 1108 5.08 4.25 -12.20
N ARG A 1109 4.79 3.85 -10.95
CA ARG A 1109 3.60 4.32 -10.24
C ARG A 1109 3.61 5.85 -10.19
N THR A 1110 2.41 6.43 -10.17
CA THR A 1110 2.25 7.87 -9.94
C THR A 1110 2.97 8.24 -8.65
N CYS A 1111 3.96 9.12 -8.78
CA CYS A 1111 4.68 9.74 -7.68
C CYS A 1111 4.13 11.15 -7.51
N TYR A 1112 3.44 11.40 -6.40
CA TYR A 1112 2.90 12.72 -6.09
C TYR A 1112 4.01 13.60 -5.51
N SER A 1113 4.35 14.68 -6.23
CA SER A 1113 5.48 15.57 -5.97
C SER A 1113 5.09 17.04 -5.93
#